data_AF-A0A5E4NWE9-F1
#
_entry.id   AF-A0A5E4NWE9-F1
#
_cell.length_a   1.000
_cell.length_b   1.000
_cell.length_c   1.000
_cell.angle_alpha   90.00
_cell.angle_beta   90.00
_cell.angle_gamma   90.00
#
_symmetry.space_group_name_H-M   'P 1'
#
loop_
_entity.id
_entity.type
_entity.pdbx_description
1 polymer ?
#
loop_
_entity_poly.entity_id
_entity_poly.type
_entity_poly.pdbx_seq_one_letter_code
_entity_poly.pdbx_strand_id
1 'polypeptide(L)'
;MIEHKNNSSMLQNVLASTIRWLFRLKTKGTNNAYLACRDFIDHQFYARQADDLWKTAGDMSLHYHLLGWKRGLDPHPLFATSWYLARYGDVRREKINPFAHYLIHGGREHRDPSPAFNTAWYAQRYTDVRINPLAHFIKHGRSEGRSPQPPAVLSDLEEDTFVAIHTLNEHATPERRLLALSDFDANDALVRIDGQRWRSLGRDPQLTHEGNVEAGFLRVRLRATYHNMRSPAAREAIVELFFDQGKGISQVDAFTFALDGETVDIDALLLLESDATLVRLDPINTECEIDLELCEFSRVAFDDAIRELYASYCWDGDRPLHSEREFFDQIQWANISRFVRQQTGAIDHRADPYRRWIEARRLTPSILRRQSSVGAARETPLFSILMPTYKSDLSFLKKAIDSVRAQTYRHWELCIVDDGSADDALHDFLERQAAKDPRTRYERLTENVGIANASNRALAMARGEFVALLDHDDELALHALSAMAAAIERTPNVDMLYSDEDKIDREGTRSGPLFKPDWSPEFFLSCMYTCHLGVYRRSLVEAVGGFRPAFDFAQDYDLAMRVSAKARAIVHVPDVLYHWRMLPTSTASGADAKPTAELAARRAVQDHVDAQGFDGHVMAGPIPGTHRVKLNLQGSPLVSIVIPTAARRLDPNVPRWYLLDLLRSIRERSTYPRYEIVLVENGDIEPALEEELRAFETVRVTYRAPVFNISEKMNLGVAAARGEAVVLLNDDMTIITPDWLEELIAWLQRPGIVGVGGKLLFPDDRVQHAGILLLAQGPSHVYYEAADVDAGLVGSAITHRNYAAVTGACLAVSKANYESVGGFDPSLRINYNDVDFCLRLGRIVYTAFAKLYHYESVSKGEVIASELGAFNERWADVLGMDPYYNINCSQSSPNAVTLRPLPLV
;
A
#
# COMPACT_ATOMS: atom_id res chain seq x y z
N MET A 1 -12.50 29.37 14.51
CA MET A 1 -11.99 30.36 13.54
C MET A 1 -13.16 31.22 13.10
N ILE A 2 -13.31 32.38 13.75
CA ILE A 2 -14.31 33.41 13.47
C ILE A 2 -13.55 34.56 12.78
N GLU A 3 -14.24 35.24 11.86
CA GLU A 3 -13.84 36.48 11.17
C GLU A 3 -12.84 36.40 9.99
N HIS A 4 -13.35 35.98 8.83
CA HIS A 4 -13.10 36.71 7.58
C HIS A 4 -14.35 36.68 6.67
N LYS A 5 -15.33 37.52 7.01
CA LYS A 5 -16.29 38.05 6.03
C LYS A 5 -15.57 39.14 5.24
N ASN A 6 -15.23 38.86 3.98
CA ASN A 6 -15.37 39.77 2.83
C ASN A 6 -14.68 39.18 1.60
N ASN A 7 -15.34 38.23 0.94
CA ASN A 7 -15.22 38.07 -0.51
C ASN A 7 -16.39 37.29 -1.13
N SER A 8 -17.63 37.63 -0.74
CA SER A 8 -18.82 37.01 -1.36
C SER A 8 -18.93 37.33 -2.85
N SER A 9 -18.32 38.44 -3.32
CA SER A 9 -18.26 38.80 -4.74
C SER A 9 -17.25 37.94 -5.52
N MET A 10 -16.13 37.54 -4.90
CA MET A 10 -15.14 36.67 -5.53
C MET A 10 -15.68 35.24 -5.66
N LEU A 11 -16.29 34.70 -4.60
CA LEU A 11 -16.96 33.39 -4.63
C LEU A 11 -18.16 33.35 -5.59
N GLN A 12 -18.98 34.40 -5.66
CA GLN A 12 -20.07 34.48 -6.64
C GLN A 12 -19.57 34.63 -8.08
N ASN A 13 -18.49 35.39 -8.31
CA ASN A 13 -17.87 35.50 -9.63
C ASN A 13 -17.16 34.21 -10.05
N VAL A 14 -16.52 33.49 -9.12
CA VAL A 14 -15.90 32.18 -9.36
C VAL A 14 -16.98 31.13 -9.63
N LEU A 15 -18.09 31.09 -8.87
CA LEU A 15 -19.23 30.20 -9.16
C LEU A 15 -19.87 30.49 -10.53
N ALA A 16 -20.09 31.76 -10.87
CA ALA A 16 -20.65 32.18 -12.15
C ALA A 16 -19.69 31.96 -13.34
N SER A 17 -18.37 31.96 -13.10
CA SER A 17 -17.35 31.63 -14.09
C SER A 17 -17.22 30.11 -14.28
N THR A 18 -17.34 29.37 -13.17
CA THR A 18 -17.33 27.90 -13.10
C THR A 18 -18.53 27.30 -13.82
N ILE A 19 -19.74 27.85 -13.62
CA ILE A 19 -20.95 27.44 -14.37
C ILE A 19 -20.78 27.74 -15.87
N ARG A 20 -20.27 28.92 -16.24
CA ARG A 20 -20.05 29.29 -17.66
C ARG A 20 -18.98 28.42 -18.35
N TRP A 21 -17.97 27.95 -17.62
CA TRP A 21 -16.89 27.12 -18.15
C TRP A 21 -17.26 25.63 -18.24
N LEU A 22 -17.90 25.06 -17.20
CA LEU A 22 -18.41 23.69 -17.20
C LEU A 22 -19.41 23.41 -18.34
N PHE A 23 -20.17 24.42 -18.79
CA PHE A 23 -21.12 24.28 -19.89
C PHE A 23 -20.53 24.43 -21.30
N ARG A 24 -19.35 25.07 -21.47
CA ARG A 24 -18.63 25.09 -22.77
C ARG A 24 -18.05 23.72 -23.14
N LEU A 25 -17.81 22.84 -22.16
CA LEU A 25 -17.30 21.48 -22.39
C LEU A 25 -18.42 20.49 -22.77
N LYS A 26 -19.67 20.72 -22.34
CA LYS A 26 -20.84 19.86 -22.63
C LYS A 26 -21.40 19.98 -24.06
N THR A 27 -20.92 20.93 -24.87
CA THR A 27 -21.39 21.15 -26.26
C THR A 27 -20.53 20.45 -27.32
N LYS A 28 -19.43 19.78 -26.95
CA LYS A 28 -18.74 18.84 -27.83
C LYS A 28 -19.41 17.45 -27.73
N GLY A 29 -20.67 17.35 -28.17
CA GLY A 29 -21.34 16.04 -28.25
C GLY A 29 -22.83 16.02 -28.62
N THR A 30 -23.62 17.07 -28.33
CA THR A 30 -25.06 17.07 -28.63
C THR A 30 -25.54 18.44 -29.11
N ASN A 31 -25.54 18.68 -30.43
CA ASN A 31 -25.70 20.03 -30.98
C ASN A 31 -27.05 20.32 -31.69
N ASN A 32 -28.04 19.41 -31.73
CA ASN A 32 -29.27 19.67 -32.50
C ASN A 32 -30.46 20.18 -31.65
N ALA A 33 -30.67 19.62 -30.46
CA ALA A 33 -31.84 19.95 -29.63
C ALA A 33 -31.75 21.31 -28.91
N TYR A 34 -30.58 21.69 -28.38
CA TYR A 34 -30.38 23.03 -27.80
C TYR A 34 -30.47 24.13 -28.87
N LEU A 35 -29.80 23.94 -30.03
CA LEU A 35 -29.88 24.90 -31.14
C LEU A 35 -31.31 25.09 -31.64
N ALA A 36 -32.11 24.01 -31.69
CA ALA A 36 -33.51 24.10 -32.09
C ALA A 36 -34.34 24.94 -31.10
N CYS A 37 -34.11 24.83 -29.80
CA CYS A 37 -34.90 25.54 -28.79
C CYS A 37 -34.43 26.97 -28.51
N ARG A 38 -33.12 27.26 -28.62
CA ARG A 38 -32.50 28.47 -28.07
C ARG A 38 -33.20 29.76 -28.50
N ASP A 39 -33.61 29.83 -29.76
CA ASP A 39 -34.14 31.05 -30.36
C ASP A 39 -35.67 31.22 -30.17
N PHE A 40 -36.35 30.26 -29.53
CA PHE A 40 -37.82 30.23 -29.40
C PHE A 40 -38.34 30.14 -27.96
N ILE A 41 -37.45 30.13 -26.97
CA ILE A 41 -37.82 30.18 -25.55
C ILE A 41 -38.14 31.62 -25.17
N ASP A 42 -39.31 31.83 -24.55
CA ASP A 42 -39.64 33.13 -23.97
C ASP A 42 -38.95 33.24 -22.61
N HIS A 43 -37.78 33.87 -22.60
CA HIS A 43 -36.95 34.02 -21.40
C HIS A 43 -37.68 34.70 -20.24
N GLN A 44 -38.57 35.67 -20.52
CA GLN A 44 -39.31 36.39 -19.47
C GLN A 44 -40.45 35.54 -18.90
N PHE A 45 -41.15 34.80 -19.75
CA PHE A 45 -42.17 33.85 -19.33
C PHE A 45 -41.55 32.69 -18.54
N TYR A 46 -40.47 32.14 -19.05
CA TYR A 46 -39.80 30.98 -18.47
C TYR A 46 -39.16 31.30 -17.11
N ALA A 47 -38.50 32.47 -16.98
CA ALA A 47 -37.88 32.89 -15.72
C ALA A 47 -38.89 33.08 -14.58
N ARG A 48 -40.18 33.27 -14.87
CA ARG A 48 -41.22 33.34 -13.82
C ARG A 48 -41.53 31.99 -13.18
N GLN A 49 -41.15 30.88 -13.82
CA GLN A 49 -41.44 29.52 -13.37
C GLN A 49 -40.22 28.82 -12.73
N ALA A 50 -39.01 29.34 -12.92
CA ALA A 50 -37.78 28.76 -12.38
C ALA A 50 -37.32 29.52 -11.13
N ASP A 51 -37.41 28.92 -9.95
CA ASP A 51 -37.09 29.56 -8.65
C ASP A 51 -35.67 29.28 -8.12
N ASP A 52 -34.73 28.92 -9.01
CA ASP A 52 -33.33 28.68 -8.67
C ASP A 52 -32.38 29.84 -9.07
N LEU A 53 -31.13 29.78 -8.57
CA LEU A 53 -30.07 30.78 -8.78
C LEU A 53 -29.76 31.10 -10.26
N TRP A 54 -30.36 30.38 -11.21
CA TRP A 54 -30.29 30.63 -12.65
C TRP A 54 -30.92 31.96 -13.06
N LYS A 55 -31.92 32.47 -12.30
CA LYS A 55 -32.51 33.81 -12.51
C LYS A 55 -31.45 34.91 -12.62
N THR A 56 -30.32 34.75 -11.95
CA THR A 56 -29.21 35.70 -11.90
C THR A 56 -28.00 35.35 -12.78
N ALA A 57 -27.93 34.15 -13.40
CA ALA A 57 -26.71 33.61 -13.99
C ALA A 57 -26.68 33.46 -15.53
N GLY A 58 -27.82 33.63 -16.24
CA GLY A 58 -27.86 33.76 -17.71
C GLY A 58 -27.96 32.46 -18.52
N ASP A 59 -28.76 32.53 -19.59
CA ASP A 59 -29.23 31.48 -20.54
C ASP A 59 -30.31 30.49 -20.03
N MET A 60 -31.55 30.98 -20.01
CA MET A 60 -32.75 30.19 -19.70
C MET A 60 -33.00 29.06 -20.70
N SER A 61 -32.50 29.19 -21.94
CA SER A 61 -32.71 28.18 -22.96
C SER A 61 -31.91 26.92 -22.67
N LEU A 62 -30.71 27.11 -22.11
CA LEU A 62 -29.86 26.02 -21.63
C LEU A 62 -30.45 25.35 -20.39
N HIS A 63 -30.96 26.15 -19.43
CA HIS A 63 -31.65 25.62 -18.25
C HIS A 63 -32.85 24.75 -18.66
N TYR A 64 -33.70 25.25 -19.57
CA TYR A 64 -34.83 24.48 -20.05
C TYR A 64 -34.39 23.16 -20.68
N HIS A 65 -33.38 23.20 -21.56
CA HIS A 65 -32.88 22.03 -22.28
C HIS A 65 -32.45 20.88 -21.35
N LEU A 66 -31.83 21.20 -20.22
CA LEU A 66 -31.20 20.22 -19.33
C LEU A 66 -32.11 19.75 -18.19
N LEU A 67 -32.88 20.68 -17.62
CA LEU A 67 -33.62 20.49 -16.36
C LEU A 67 -35.08 20.89 -16.48
N GLY A 68 -35.35 22.03 -17.14
CA GLY A 68 -36.68 22.62 -17.14
C GLY A 68 -37.81 21.72 -17.62
N TRP A 69 -37.61 21.04 -18.75
CA TRP A 69 -38.64 20.17 -19.30
C TRP A 69 -38.90 18.92 -18.45
N LYS A 70 -37.87 18.44 -17.72
CA LYS A 70 -37.99 17.31 -16.78
C LYS A 70 -38.74 17.71 -15.51
N ARG A 71 -38.70 19.00 -15.18
CA ARG A 71 -39.48 19.64 -14.10
C ARG A 71 -40.88 20.07 -14.57
N GLY A 72 -41.25 19.80 -15.83
CA GLY A 72 -42.56 20.17 -16.37
C GLY A 72 -42.77 21.66 -16.61
N LEU A 73 -41.70 22.48 -16.59
CA LEU A 73 -41.80 23.93 -16.80
C LEU A 73 -42.09 24.26 -18.26
N ASP A 74 -42.78 25.36 -18.56
CA ASP A 74 -43.21 25.69 -19.91
C ASP A 74 -42.27 26.71 -20.59
N PRO A 75 -41.64 26.37 -21.74
CA PRO A 75 -40.63 27.21 -22.40
C PRO A 75 -41.23 28.46 -23.07
N HIS A 76 -42.53 28.44 -23.35
CA HIS A 76 -43.24 29.52 -24.04
C HIS A 76 -44.73 29.44 -23.69
N PRO A 77 -45.48 30.57 -23.61
CA PRO A 77 -46.93 30.56 -23.34
C PRO A 77 -47.80 29.73 -24.29
N LEU A 78 -47.25 29.29 -25.43
CA LEU A 78 -47.93 28.54 -26.48
C LEU A 78 -47.41 27.10 -26.59
N PHE A 79 -46.54 26.68 -25.67
CA PHE A 79 -46.04 25.32 -25.57
C PHE A 79 -46.14 24.84 -24.13
N ALA A 80 -46.94 23.79 -23.89
CA ALA A 80 -47.19 23.24 -22.57
C ALA A 80 -46.45 21.90 -22.42
N THR A 81 -45.33 21.88 -21.71
CA THR A 81 -44.40 20.74 -21.59
C THR A 81 -45.11 19.51 -21.04
N SER A 82 -45.78 19.63 -19.90
CA SER A 82 -46.45 18.51 -19.23
C SER A 82 -47.63 18.00 -20.06
N TRP A 83 -48.40 18.90 -20.69
CA TRP A 83 -49.50 18.54 -21.58
C TRP A 83 -49.01 17.82 -22.84
N TYR A 84 -47.92 18.28 -23.45
CA TYR A 84 -47.33 17.68 -24.64
C TYR A 84 -46.82 16.26 -24.36
N LEU A 85 -46.15 16.04 -23.22
CA LEU A 85 -45.69 14.71 -22.79
C LEU A 85 -46.84 13.79 -22.33
N ALA A 86 -47.94 14.36 -21.85
CA ALA A 86 -49.16 13.60 -21.54
C ALA A 86 -49.85 13.11 -22.83
N ARG A 87 -49.97 13.99 -23.84
CA ARG A 87 -50.64 13.72 -25.11
C ARG A 87 -49.81 12.83 -26.05
N TYR A 88 -48.49 12.99 -26.06
CA TYR A 88 -47.57 12.27 -26.95
C TYR A 88 -46.66 11.32 -26.16
N GLY A 89 -47.18 10.13 -25.87
CA GLY A 89 -46.53 9.13 -25.03
C GLY A 89 -45.22 8.56 -25.61
N ASP A 90 -45.05 8.61 -26.92
CA ASP A 90 -43.81 8.25 -27.62
C ASP A 90 -42.65 9.18 -27.21
N VAL A 91 -42.88 10.49 -27.20
CA VAL A 91 -41.88 11.49 -26.77
C VAL A 91 -41.51 11.30 -25.30
N ARG A 92 -42.50 10.99 -24.45
CA ARG A 92 -42.30 10.73 -23.02
C ARG A 92 -41.49 9.46 -22.78
N ARG A 93 -41.83 8.35 -23.45
CA ARG A 93 -41.15 7.05 -23.29
C ARG A 93 -39.68 7.12 -23.71
N GLU A 94 -39.40 7.80 -24.83
CA GLU A 94 -38.04 7.98 -25.33
C GLU A 94 -37.24 9.07 -24.58
N LYS A 95 -37.85 9.74 -23.59
CA LYS A 95 -37.25 10.82 -22.78
C LYS A 95 -36.62 11.93 -23.64
N ILE A 96 -37.29 12.28 -24.75
CA ILE A 96 -36.85 13.33 -25.67
C ILE A 96 -37.32 14.69 -25.16
N ASN A 97 -36.50 15.74 -25.32
CA ASN A 97 -36.91 17.10 -25.00
C ASN A 97 -38.15 17.50 -25.83
N PRO A 98 -39.30 17.79 -25.20
CA PRO A 98 -40.57 17.94 -25.91
C PRO A 98 -40.64 19.17 -26.80
N PHE A 99 -40.02 20.28 -26.39
CA PHE A 99 -40.00 21.50 -27.20
C PHE A 99 -39.08 21.35 -28.42
N ALA A 100 -37.90 20.73 -28.23
CA ALA A 100 -37.00 20.42 -29.33
C ALA A 100 -37.65 19.45 -30.32
N HIS A 101 -38.31 18.41 -29.81
CA HIS A 101 -39.06 17.46 -30.61
C HIS A 101 -40.11 18.16 -31.47
N TYR A 102 -40.91 19.06 -30.89
CA TYR A 102 -41.92 19.79 -31.65
C TYR A 102 -41.31 20.64 -32.76
N LEU A 103 -40.24 21.40 -32.46
CA LEU A 103 -39.62 22.31 -33.41
C LEU A 103 -38.97 21.57 -34.58
N ILE A 104 -38.38 20.39 -34.33
CA ILE A 104 -37.67 19.60 -35.34
C ILE A 104 -38.64 18.68 -36.13
N HIS A 105 -39.59 18.03 -35.43
CA HIS A 105 -40.45 16.97 -35.96
C HIS A 105 -41.94 17.29 -35.81
N GLY A 106 -42.39 17.61 -34.60
CA GLY A 106 -43.82 17.69 -34.27
C GLY A 106 -44.64 18.68 -35.10
N GLY A 107 -44.06 19.80 -35.54
CA GLY A 107 -44.75 20.73 -36.44
C GLY A 107 -45.06 20.16 -37.83
N ARG A 108 -44.18 19.30 -38.37
CA ARG A 108 -44.41 18.60 -39.66
C ARG A 108 -45.39 17.45 -39.49
N GLU A 109 -45.41 16.84 -38.32
CA GLU A 109 -46.33 15.77 -37.95
C GLU A 109 -47.72 16.29 -37.53
N HIS A 110 -47.95 17.61 -37.65
CA HIS A 110 -49.19 18.27 -37.24
C HIS A 110 -49.59 18.02 -35.77
N ARG A 111 -48.62 17.75 -34.90
CA ARG A 111 -48.84 17.68 -33.45
C ARG A 111 -49.13 19.08 -32.92
N ASP A 112 -49.96 19.22 -31.90
CA ASP A 112 -50.24 20.51 -31.27
C ASP A 112 -49.27 20.75 -30.12
N PRO A 113 -48.68 21.95 -29.96
CA PRO A 113 -47.72 22.23 -28.89
C PRO A 113 -48.40 22.55 -27.54
N SER A 114 -49.65 22.97 -27.58
CA SER A 114 -50.50 23.25 -26.42
C SER A 114 -51.96 23.30 -26.85
N PRO A 115 -52.93 23.29 -25.92
CA PRO A 115 -54.34 23.53 -26.24
C PRO A 115 -54.61 24.89 -26.92
N ALA A 116 -53.70 25.86 -26.80
CA ALA A 116 -53.86 27.22 -27.31
C ALA A 116 -53.31 27.42 -28.73
N PHE A 117 -52.82 26.36 -29.38
CA PHE A 117 -52.20 26.43 -30.71
C PHE A 117 -52.55 25.20 -31.53
N ASN A 118 -53.23 25.39 -32.66
CA ASN A 118 -53.62 24.30 -33.55
C ASN A 118 -52.68 24.26 -34.77
N THR A 119 -51.74 23.32 -34.78
CA THR A 119 -50.67 23.24 -35.78
C THR A 119 -51.21 22.95 -37.17
N ALA A 120 -52.16 22.02 -37.29
CA ALA A 120 -52.75 21.63 -38.57
C ALA A 120 -53.55 22.79 -39.19
N TRP A 121 -54.42 23.42 -38.40
CA TRP A 121 -55.23 24.55 -38.83
C TRP A 121 -54.36 25.76 -39.20
N TYR A 122 -53.33 26.06 -38.41
CA TYR A 122 -52.42 27.17 -38.68
C TYR A 122 -51.69 26.99 -40.02
N ALA A 123 -51.18 25.78 -40.29
CA ALA A 123 -50.52 25.45 -41.55
C ALA A 123 -51.47 25.48 -42.77
N GLN A 124 -52.73 25.09 -42.59
CA GLN A 124 -53.75 25.12 -43.65
C GLN A 124 -54.25 26.54 -43.94
N ARG A 125 -54.46 27.35 -42.89
CA ARG A 125 -55.00 28.72 -43.00
C ARG A 125 -54.01 29.71 -43.61
N TYR A 126 -52.73 29.47 -43.35
CA TYR A 126 -51.61 30.32 -43.77
C TYR A 126 -50.65 29.53 -44.65
N THR A 127 -51.06 29.30 -45.89
CA THR A 127 -50.36 28.45 -46.87
C THR A 127 -49.00 28.99 -47.30
N ASP A 128 -48.69 30.24 -46.97
CA ASP A 128 -47.39 30.88 -47.19
C ASP A 128 -46.33 30.48 -46.15
N VAL A 129 -46.73 29.83 -45.05
CA VAL A 129 -45.81 29.39 -43.98
C VAL A 129 -45.05 28.14 -44.41
N ARG A 130 -43.73 28.29 -44.67
CA ARG A 130 -42.84 27.20 -45.10
C ARG A 130 -41.90 26.65 -44.00
N ILE A 131 -42.03 27.16 -42.78
CA ILE A 131 -41.26 26.73 -41.60
C ILE A 131 -42.19 26.14 -40.54
N ASN A 132 -41.64 25.66 -39.41
CA ASN A 132 -42.43 25.13 -38.30
C ASN A 132 -43.54 26.14 -37.88
N PRO A 133 -44.83 25.73 -37.75
CA PRO A 133 -45.95 26.63 -37.49
C PRO A 133 -45.81 27.51 -36.24
N LEU A 134 -45.38 26.94 -35.10
CA LEU A 134 -45.16 27.71 -33.87
C LEU A 134 -43.98 28.67 -34.03
N ALA A 135 -42.89 28.22 -34.66
CA ALA A 135 -41.72 29.06 -34.94
C ALA A 135 -42.07 30.27 -35.83
N HIS A 136 -42.91 30.04 -36.86
CA HIS A 136 -43.43 31.12 -37.70
C HIS A 136 -44.29 32.09 -36.90
N PHE A 137 -45.21 31.57 -36.08
CA PHE A 137 -46.08 32.41 -35.29
C PHE A 137 -45.30 33.32 -34.33
N ILE A 138 -44.29 32.77 -33.65
CA ILE A 138 -43.41 33.50 -32.72
C ILE A 138 -42.63 34.60 -33.46
N LYS A 139 -42.07 34.30 -34.65
CA LYS A 139 -41.20 35.24 -35.39
C LYS A 139 -41.96 36.30 -36.20
N HIS A 140 -43.10 35.94 -36.78
CA HIS A 140 -43.79 36.77 -37.80
C HIS A 140 -45.29 36.81 -37.58
N GLY A 141 -45.92 35.66 -37.32
CA GLY A 141 -47.38 35.54 -37.31
C GLY A 141 -48.08 36.46 -36.31
N ARG A 142 -47.49 36.68 -35.12
CA ARG A 142 -48.06 37.60 -34.12
C ARG A 142 -48.06 39.05 -34.58
N SER A 143 -46.96 39.54 -35.16
CA SER A 143 -46.86 40.92 -35.68
C SER A 143 -47.72 41.15 -36.93
N GLU A 144 -47.99 40.08 -37.68
CA GLU A 144 -48.84 40.11 -38.87
C GLU A 144 -50.34 39.93 -38.55
N GLY A 145 -50.71 39.87 -37.27
CA GLY A 145 -52.11 39.71 -36.84
C GLY A 145 -52.72 38.34 -37.15
N ARG A 146 -51.89 37.31 -37.36
CA ARG A 146 -52.36 35.93 -37.58
C ARG A 146 -52.85 35.33 -36.26
N SER A 147 -53.85 34.45 -36.33
CA SER A 147 -54.36 33.73 -35.16
C SER A 147 -53.65 32.37 -35.00
N PRO A 148 -53.26 31.94 -33.79
CA PRO A 148 -52.59 30.64 -33.58
C PRO A 148 -53.55 29.43 -33.62
N GLN A 149 -54.86 29.70 -33.60
CA GLN A 149 -55.93 28.71 -33.58
C GLN A 149 -57.23 29.36 -34.15
N PRO A 150 -58.24 28.57 -34.54
CA PRO A 150 -59.53 29.12 -34.97
C PRO A 150 -60.23 29.90 -33.82
N PRO A 151 -61.07 30.91 -34.13
CA PRO A 151 -61.88 31.59 -33.11
C PRO A 151 -62.80 30.59 -32.42
N ALA A 152 -62.73 30.48 -31.09
CA ALA A 152 -63.59 29.58 -30.33
C ALA A 152 -65.06 30.06 -30.38
N VAL A 153 -65.95 29.20 -30.86
CA VAL A 153 -67.36 29.22 -30.44
C VAL A 153 -67.38 28.68 -29.00
N LEU A 154 -67.96 29.44 -28.09
CA LEU A 154 -68.12 29.09 -26.68
C LEU A 154 -68.82 27.73 -26.51
N SER A 155 -68.17 26.78 -25.84
CA SER A 155 -68.84 25.73 -25.07
C SER A 155 -67.87 25.05 -24.10
N ASP A 156 -68.18 25.24 -22.82
CA ASP A 156 -68.19 24.25 -21.73
C ASP A 156 -66.86 23.66 -21.23
N LEU A 157 -66.49 24.18 -20.05
CA LEU A 157 -65.60 23.62 -19.04
C LEU A 157 -66.32 22.49 -18.29
N GLU A 158 -65.76 21.28 -18.25
CA GLU A 158 -65.94 20.34 -17.13
C GLU A 158 -64.66 19.49 -16.93
N GLU A 159 -64.23 19.42 -15.67
CA GLU A 159 -63.75 18.26 -14.86
C GLU A 159 -62.87 17.18 -15.55
N ASP A 160 -61.77 16.65 -15.00
CA ASP A 160 -61.36 16.48 -13.61
C ASP A 160 -59.91 15.91 -13.53
N THR A 161 -59.39 15.81 -12.30
CA THR A 161 -58.24 15.00 -11.81
C THR A 161 -56.94 15.76 -11.50
N PHE A 162 -56.89 16.33 -10.30
CA PHE A 162 -55.71 16.87 -9.63
C PHE A 162 -55.61 16.29 -8.21
N VAL A 163 -55.04 15.09 -8.01
CA VAL A 163 -54.58 14.63 -6.69
C VAL A 163 -53.38 13.69 -6.84
N ALA A 164 -52.39 13.90 -5.96
CA ALA A 164 -51.21 13.08 -5.64
C ALA A 164 -50.00 13.19 -6.59
N ILE A 165 -49.13 14.18 -6.32
CA ILE A 165 -47.70 14.04 -5.94
C ILE A 165 -47.26 15.48 -5.58
N HIS A 166 -47.73 15.96 -4.42
CA HIS A 166 -47.24 17.18 -3.77
C HIS A 166 -46.71 16.77 -2.41
N THR A 167 -45.57 16.07 -2.42
CA THR A 167 -44.69 15.93 -1.25
C THR A 167 -43.45 15.21 -1.75
N LEU A 168 -42.36 15.97 -1.94
CA LEU A 168 -40.95 15.58 -1.87
C LEU A 168 -40.13 16.69 -2.54
N ASN A 169 -40.15 17.87 -1.92
CA ASN A 169 -39.04 18.84 -1.85
C ASN A 169 -39.59 20.18 -1.37
N GLU A 170 -39.96 20.22 -0.09
CA GLU A 170 -39.86 21.44 0.67
C GLU A 170 -38.84 21.20 1.79
N HIS A 171 -38.01 22.23 2.00
CA HIS A 171 -37.04 22.42 3.07
C HIS A 171 -35.60 21.95 2.80
N ALA A 172 -34.78 22.93 2.42
CA ALA A 172 -33.49 23.13 3.07
C ALA A 172 -33.72 23.05 4.59
N THR A 173 -33.24 21.99 5.22
CA THR A 173 -33.20 21.85 6.68
C THR A 173 -31.75 21.88 7.15
N PRO A 174 -31.45 22.51 8.31
CA PRO A 174 -30.15 22.41 8.95
C PRO A 174 -29.86 20.95 9.37
N GLU A 175 -28.60 20.66 9.74
CA GLU A 175 -28.15 19.34 10.20
C GLU A 175 -29.23 18.62 11.02
N ARG A 176 -29.85 17.60 10.43
CA ARG A 176 -30.85 16.77 11.09
C ARG A 176 -30.16 15.48 11.56
N ARG A 177 -30.22 15.21 12.86
CA ARG A 177 -29.79 13.92 13.44
C ARG A 177 -30.65 12.79 12.87
N LEU A 178 -29.99 11.75 12.39
CA LEU A 178 -30.60 10.58 11.77
C LEU A 178 -30.56 9.36 12.71
N LEU A 179 -29.39 9.06 13.27
CA LEU A 179 -29.18 7.92 14.17
C LEU A 179 -28.28 8.28 15.35
N ALA A 180 -28.45 7.57 16.44
CA ALA A 180 -27.66 7.60 17.66
C ALA A 180 -27.27 6.17 18.08
N LEU A 181 -26.27 6.04 18.96
CA LEU A 181 -25.88 4.75 19.55
C LEU A 181 -27.06 3.98 20.19
N SER A 182 -28.05 4.68 20.73
CA SER A 182 -29.26 4.09 21.32
C SER A 182 -30.15 3.36 20.33
N ASP A 183 -29.97 3.61 19.03
CA ASP A 183 -30.81 3.05 17.97
C ASP A 183 -30.25 1.73 17.43
N PHE A 184 -29.07 1.30 17.90
CA PHE A 184 -28.40 0.07 17.47
C PHE A 184 -28.61 -1.08 18.47
N ASP A 185 -28.84 -2.27 17.92
CA ASP A 185 -28.90 -3.54 18.63
C ASP A 185 -27.57 -4.30 18.51
N ALA A 186 -27.08 -4.85 19.62
CA ALA A 186 -25.84 -5.63 19.66
C ALA A 186 -26.09 -7.12 19.46
N ASN A 187 -25.14 -7.83 18.84
CA ASN A 187 -25.15 -9.29 18.78
C ASN A 187 -24.49 -9.96 20.01
N ASP A 188 -24.55 -11.29 20.06
CA ASP A 188 -24.01 -12.10 21.17
C ASP A 188 -22.48 -12.01 21.35
N ALA A 189 -21.76 -11.47 20.36
CA ALA A 189 -20.31 -11.27 20.43
C ALA A 189 -19.92 -9.95 21.13
N LEU A 190 -20.89 -9.07 21.42
CA LEU A 190 -20.70 -7.80 22.13
C LEU A 190 -21.57 -7.74 23.39
N VAL A 191 -20.96 -8.02 24.55
CA VAL A 191 -21.67 -8.10 25.84
C VAL A 191 -21.60 -6.76 26.57
N ARG A 192 -22.74 -6.16 26.89
CA ARG A 192 -22.77 -4.90 27.66
C ARG A 192 -22.35 -5.15 29.12
N ILE A 193 -21.36 -4.41 29.60
CA ILE A 193 -20.89 -4.47 30.99
C ILE A 193 -21.71 -3.51 31.84
N ASP A 194 -21.60 -2.21 31.59
CA ASP A 194 -22.35 -1.14 32.24
C ASP A 194 -22.42 0.12 31.36
N GLY A 195 -23.54 0.84 31.38
CA GLY A 195 -23.68 2.09 30.61
C GLY A 195 -23.33 1.96 29.12
N GLN A 196 -22.24 2.62 28.72
CA GLN A 196 -21.67 2.61 27.36
C GLN A 196 -20.43 1.71 27.21
N ARG A 197 -20.12 0.90 28.22
CA ARG A 197 -19.00 -0.03 28.24
C ARG A 197 -19.43 -1.43 27.78
N TRP A 198 -18.64 -2.00 26.89
CA TRP A 198 -18.90 -3.28 26.24
C TRP A 198 -17.70 -4.19 26.29
N ARG A 199 -17.93 -5.49 26.23
CA ARG A 199 -16.91 -6.52 26.07
C ARG A 199 -17.06 -7.17 24.70
N SER A 200 -16.02 -7.06 23.87
CA SER A 200 -15.90 -7.82 22.64
C SER A 200 -15.34 -9.21 22.95
N LEU A 201 -15.96 -10.25 22.41
CA LEU A 201 -15.47 -11.63 22.48
C LEU A 201 -14.60 -12.04 21.27
N GLY A 202 -14.30 -11.09 20.36
CA GLY A 202 -13.48 -11.34 19.17
C GLY A 202 -14.11 -12.26 18.10
N ARG A 203 -15.41 -12.57 18.21
CA ARG A 203 -16.15 -13.45 17.29
C ARG A 203 -17.15 -12.67 16.43
N ASP A 204 -16.67 -11.65 15.71
CA ASP A 204 -17.50 -10.74 14.90
C ASP A 204 -18.52 -9.92 15.72
N PRO A 205 -18.06 -9.08 16.67
CA PRO A 205 -18.98 -8.21 17.42
C PRO A 205 -19.55 -7.13 16.49
N GLN A 206 -20.87 -6.97 16.49
CA GLN A 206 -21.56 -6.02 15.62
C GLN A 206 -22.67 -5.28 16.36
N LEU A 207 -22.91 -4.04 15.94
CA LEU A 207 -24.05 -3.21 16.27
C LEU A 207 -24.86 -2.96 14.99
N THR A 208 -26.16 -3.23 14.98
CA THR A 208 -27.01 -3.11 13.78
C THR A 208 -28.23 -2.25 14.03
N HIS A 209 -28.62 -1.45 13.04
CA HIS A 209 -29.88 -0.70 13.03
C HIS A 209 -30.66 -1.00 11.74
N GLU A 210 -31.86 -1.58 11.89
CA GLU A 210 -32.79 -1.80 10.78
C GLU A 210 -33.73 -0.58 10.62
N GLY A 211 -33.59 0.13 9.50
CA GLY A 211 -34.33 1.37 9.27
C GLY A 211 -33.89 2.06 7.97
N ASN A 212 -34.76 2.88 7.38
CA ASN A 212 -34.43 3.62 6.16
C ASN A 212 -33.58 4.86 6.49
N VAL A 213 -32.32 4.85 6.06
CA VAL A 213 -31.43 6.02 6.00
C VAL A 213 -31.42 6.56 4.57
N GLU A 214 -31.99 7.74 4.38
CA GLU A 214 -32.10 8.37 3.05
C GLU A 214 -30.74 8.65 2.39
N ALA A 215 -30.70 8.55 1.06
CA ALA A 215 -29.55 8.88 0.24
C ALA A 215 -29.06 10.34 0.43
N GLY A 216 -27.77 10.56 0.17
CA GLY A 216 -27.13 11.88 0.20
C GLY A 216 -25.90 11.95 1.09
N PHE A 217 -25.47 13.19 1.39
CA PHE A 217 -24.31 13.42 2.25
C PHE A 217 -24.66 13.23 3.73
N LEU A 218 -23.84 12.45 4.41
CA LEU A 218 -23.96 12.11 5.82
C LEU A 218 -22.70 12.51 6.56
N ARG A 219 -22.83 13.04 7.77
CA ARG A 219 -21.72 13.18 8.70
C ARG A 219 -21.84 12.09 9.76
N VAL A 220 -20.75 11.39 9.99
CA VAL A 220 -20.64 10.34 11.01
C VAL A 220 -19.64 10.79 12.06
N ARG A 221 -20.08 10.81 13.31
CA ARG A 221 -19.23 11.08 14.47
C ARG A 221 -19.20 9.86 15.37
N LEU A 222 -18.03 9.25 15.51
CA LEU A 222 -17.81 8.09 16.37
C LEU A 222 -16.63 8.36 17.31
N ARG A 223 -16.82 8.15 18.60
CA ARG A 223 -15.75 8.17 19.59
C ARG A 223 -15.79 6.91 20.45
N ALA A 224 -14.66 6.22 20.56
CA ALA A 224 -14.52 5.07 21.44
C ALA A 224 -13.11 4.95 22.03
N THR A 225 -13.04 4.36 23.22
CA THR A 225 -11.78 4.05 23.93
C THR A 225 -11.72 2.54 24.19
N TYR A 226 -10.57 1.92 23.92
CA TYR A 226 -10.37 0.47 23.97
C TYR A 226 -9.39 0.10 25.08
N HIS A 227 -9.74 -0.90 25.88
CA HIS A 227 -8.95 -1.34 27.02
C HIS A 227 -8.56 -2.81 26.88
N ASN A 228 -7.44 -3.18 27.50
CA ASN A 228 -6.97 -4.57 27.60
C ASN A 228 -6.72 -5.26 26.25
N MET A 229 -6.35 -4.50 25.21
CA MET A 229 -5.98 -5.08 23.92
C MET A 229 -4.60 -5.75 24.00
N ARG A 230 -4.45 -6.96 23.44
CA ARG A 230 -3.13 -7.61 23.35
C ARG A 230 -2.25 -6.89 22.32
N SER A 231 -0.97 -6.66 22.65
CA SER A 231 -0.01 -5.82 21.91
C SER A 231 0.04 -6.01 20.38
N PRO A 232 0.02 -7.24 19.81
CA PRO A 232 0.01 -7.41 18.35
C PRO A 232 -1.34 -7.05 17.70
N ALA A 233 -2.45 -7.38 18.37
CA ALA A 233 -3.81 -7.20 17.87
C ALA A 233 -4.31 -5.75 18.02
N ALA A 234 -3.86 -5.04 19.06
CA ALA A 234 -4.10 -3.59 19.23
C ALA A 234 -3.67 -2.78 17.99
N ARG A 235 -2.59 -3.22 17.34
CA ARG A 235 -2.02 -2.58 16.16
C ARG A 235 -2.70 -2.99 14.84
N GLU A 236 -3.71 -3.86 14.86
CA GLU A 236 -4.47 -4.30 13.67
C GLU A 236 -5.97 -3.97 13.76
N ALA A 237 -6.39 -3.38 14.89
CA ALA A 237 -7.77 -3.07 15.13
C ALA A 237 -8.27 -2.00 14.13
N ILE A 238 -9.43 -2.28 13.56
CA ILE A 238 -10.17 -1.39 12.66
C ILE A 238 -11.61 -1.28 13.15
N VAL A 239 -12.24 -0.16 12.82
CA VAL A 239 -13.68 0.05 12.95
C VAL A 239 -14.29 0.03 11.55
N GLU A 240 -15.34 -0.76 11.35
CA GLU A 240 -16.02 -0.86 10.05
C GLU A 240 -17.48 -0.40 10.13
N LEU A 241 -17.92 0.36 9.13
CA LEU A 241 -19.29 0.85 8.97
C LEU A 241 -19.86 0.37 7.64
N PHE A 242 -21.01 -0.30 7.68
CA PHE A 242 -21.69 -0.85 6.51
C PHE A 242 -23.08 -0.24 6.34
N PHE A 243 -23.48 -0.04 5.08
CA PHE A 243 -24.81 0.42 4.69
C PHE A 243 -25.37 -0.55 3.65
N ASP A 244 -26.45 -1.26 3.95
CA ASP A 244 -27.12 -2.09 2.95
C ASP A 244 -28.05 -1.24 2.08
N GLN A 245 -27.64 -1.04 0.83
CA GLN A 245 -28.37 -0.27 -0.18
C GLN A 245 -29.18 -1.18 -1.12
N GLY A 246 -29.69 -2.31 -0.60
CA GLY A 246 -30.50 -3.29 -1.34
C GLY A 246 -29.69 -4.38 -2.05
N LYS A 247 -28.43 -4.56 -1.67
CA LYS A 247 -27.50 -5.56 -2.24
C LYS A 247 -26.95 -6.54 -1.20
N GLY A 248 -27.31 -6.37 0.07
CA GLY A 248 -26.69 -7.07 1.20
C GLY A 248 -25.44 -6.36 1.71
N ILE A 249 -25.00 -6.74 2.92
CA ILE A 249 -23.75 -6.26 3.52
C ILE A 249 -22.56 -6.93 2.84
N SER A 250 -21.56 -6.11 2.47
CA SER A 250 -20.33 -6.55 1.82
C SER A 250 -19.13 -5.84 2.46
N GLN A 251 -18.08 -6.59 2.80
CA GLN A 251 -16.78 -6.04 3.24
C GLN A 251 -16.15 -5.10 2.22
N VAL A 252 -16.48 -5.29 0.94
CA VAL A 252 -15.96 -4.45 -0.14
C VAL A 252 -16.56 -3.03 -0.09
N ASP A 253 -17.74 -2.89 0.51
CA ASP A 253 -18.49 -1.64 0.56
C ASP A 253 -18.39 -0.94 1.93
N ALA A 254 -17.67 -1.54 2.88
CA ALA A 254 -17.48 -1.04 4.24
C ALA A 254 -16.64 0.24 4.27
N PHE A 255 -17.07 1.22 5.06
CA PHE A 255 -16.25 2.37 5.44
C PHE A 255 -15.39 1.97 6.64
N THR A 256 -14.09 1.79 6.40
CA THR A 256 -13.16 1.22 7.39
C THR A 256 -12.18 2.28 7.88
N PHE A 257 -12.01 2.36 9.20
CA PHE A 257 -11.20 3.35 9.90
C PHE A 257 -10.18 2.63 10.81
N ALA A 258 -8.90 3.00 10.71
CA ALA A 258 -7.86 2.44 11.58
C ALA A 258 -7.87 3.11 12.97
N LEU A 259 -7.50 2.36 14.02
CA LEU A 259 -7.32 2.91 15.37
C LEU A 259 -6.01 3.72 15.49
N ASP A 260 -6.04 4.85 16.22
CA ASP A 260 -4.86 5.61 16.65
C ASP A 260 -4.59 5.32 18.15
N GLY A 261 -3.79 4.29 18.42
CA GLY A 261 -3.52 3.82 19.77
C GLY A 261 -4.73 3.11 20.40
N GLU A 262 -5.15 3.56 21.59
CA GLU A 262 -6.29 3.00 22.34
C GLU A 262 -7.59 3.76 22.11
N THR A 263 -7.60 4.75 21.21
CA THR A 263 -8.77 5.61 20.99
C THR A 263 -9.10 5.75 19.51
N VAL A 264 -10.39 5.91 19.21
CA VAL A 264 -10.89 6.30 17.90
C VAL A 264 -11.74 7.56 18.06
N ASP A 265 -11.48 8.58 17.24
CA ASP A 265 -12.28 9.81 17.16
C ASP A 265 -12.50 10.16 15.68
N ILE A 266 -13.61 9.67 15.13
CA ILE A 266 -14.00 9.82 13.73
C ILE A 266 -14.99 10.98 13.63
N ASP A 267 -14.72 11.89 12.71
CA ASP A 267 -15.66 12.89 12.23
C ASP A 267 -15.56 12.95 10.70
N ALA A 268 -16.43 12.21 10.01
CA ALA A 268 -16.29 11.90 8.59
C ALA A 268 -17.55 12.25 7.78
N LEU A 269 -17.36 12.81 6.58
CA LEU A 269 -18.42 13.13 5.62
C LEU A 269 -18.56 12.03 4.56
N LEU A 270 -19.58 11.17 4.67
CA LEU A 270 -19.87 10.08 3.72
C LEU A 270 -20.88 10.51 2.65
N LEU A 271 -20.96 9.76 1.53
CA LEU A 271 -21.98 9.90 0.50
C LEU A 271 -22.68 8.56 0.27
N LEU A 272 -24.00 8.52 0.50
CA LEU A 272 -24.86 7.39 0.11
C LEU A 272 -25.49 7.65 -1.26
N GLU A 273 -25.24 6.75 -2.22
CA GLU A 273 -25.80 6.83 -3.58
C GLU A 273 -27.30 6.49 -3.66
N SER A 274 -27.80 5.69 -2.73
CA SER A 274 -29.20 5.33 -2.58
C SER A 274 -29.55 5.13 -1.10
N ASP A 275 -30.84 5.04 -0.80
CA ASP A 275 -31.32 4.78 0.55
C ASP A 275 -30.74 3.46 1.08
N ALA A 276 -30.39 3.44 2.37
CA ALA A 276 -29.91 2.24 3.06
C ALA A 276 -30.99 1.69 3.99
N THR A 277 -31.22 0.38 3.98
CA THR A 277 -32.24 -0.30 4.80
C THR A 277 -31.68 -0.90 6.09
N LEU A 278 -30.36 -1.03 6.18
CA LEU A 278 -29.63 -1.56 7.34
C LEU A 278 -28.31 -0.81 7.48
N VAL A 279 -27.97 -0.41 8.71
CA VAL A 279 -26.66 0.12 9.08
C VAL A 279 -26.00 -0.86 10.06
N ARG A 280 -24.76 -1.26 9.80
CA ARG A 280 -23.96 -2.12 10.70
C ARG A 280 -22.67 -1.40 11.08
N LEU A 281 -22.32 -1.43 12.36
CA LEU A 281 -21.08 -0.93 12.94
C LEU A 281 -20.35 -2.10 13.61
N ASP A 282 -19.14 -2.36 13.16
CA ASP A 282 -18.25 -3.35 13.77
C ASP A 282 -17.17 -2.59 14.54
N PRO A 283 -17.26 -2.52 15.88
CA PRO A 283 -16.40 -1.65 16.66
C PRO A 283 -14.96 -2.16 16.79
N ILE A 284 -14.72 -3.47 16.66
CA ILE A 284 -13.40 -4.13 16.65
C ILE A 284 -13.54 -5.64 16.43
N ASN A 285 -12.56 -6.34 15.87
CA ASN A 285 -12.61 -7.81 15.65
C ASN A 285 -11.82 -8.63 16.70
N THR A 286 -11.31 -7.99 17.75
CA THR A 286 -10.42 -8.58 18.77
C THR A 286 -11.09 -8.60 20.15
N GLU A 287 -10.75 -9.57 20.99
CA GLU A 287 -11.20 -9.62 22.39
C GLU A 287 -10.62 -8.44 23.20
N CYS A 288 -11.50 -7.58 23.71
CA CYS A 288 -11.15 -6.39 24.49
C CYS A 288 -12.38 -5.79 25.18
N GLU A 289 -12.17 -4.72 25.95
CA GLU A 289 -13.26 -3.88 26.47
C GLU A 289 -13.31 -2.55 25.71
N ILE A 290 -14.52 -2.02 25.48
CA ILE A 290 -14.77 -0.84 24.64
C ILE A 290 -15.70 0.12 25.38
N ASP A 291 -15.27 1.37 25.56
CA ASP A 291 -16.13 2.48 25.95
C ASP A 291 -16.59 3.21 24.68
N LEU A 292 -17.83 2.97 24.24
CA LEU A 292 -18.42 3.63 23.06
C LEU A 292 -19.05 4.97 23.48
N GLU A 293 -18.23 6.03 23.52
CA GLU A 293 -18.60 7.35 24.05
C GLU A 293 -19.60 8.12 23.17
N LEU A 294 -19.46 8.01 21.84
CA LEU A 294 -20.30 8.72 20.88
C LEU A 294 -20.48 7.88 19.61
N CYS A 295 -21.71 7.80 19.10
CA CYS A 295 -22.00 7.34 17.75
C CYS A 295 -23.22 8.11 17.23
N GLU A 296 -23.01 8.98 16.24
CA GLU A 296 -24.03 9.84 15.67
C GLU A 296 -23.93 9.97 14.15
N PHE A 297 -25.09 9.93 13.50
CA PHE A 297 -25.23 10.15 12.07
C PHE A 297 -26.13 11.37 11.84
N SER A 298 -25.72 12.30 11.00
CA SER A 298 -26.51 13.49 10.66
C SER A 298 -26.45 13.82 9.18
N ARG A 299 -27.51 14.40 8.64
CA ARG A 299 -27.54 14.81 7.22
C ARG A 299 -26.78 16.12 7.00
N VAL A 300 -26.02 16.19 5.90
CA VAL A 300 -25.31 17.40 5.46
C VAL A 300 -25.91 17.90 4.14
N ALA A 301 -26.14 19.21 4.04
CA ALA A 301 -26.61 19.83 2.80
C ALA A 301 -25.53 19.76 1.72
N PHE A 302 -25.93 19.55 0.46
CA PHE A 302 -25.01 19.41 -0.67
C PHE A 302 -24.01 20.58 -0.77
N ASP A 303 -24.48 21.82 -0.64
CA ASP A 303 -23.63 23.01 -0.76
C ASP A 303 -22.61 23.12 0.38
N ASP A 304 -22.92 22.58 1.56
CA ASP A 304 -22.01 22.58 2.71
C ASP A 304 -20.97 21.46 2.57
N ALA A 305 -21.40 20.27 2.14
CA ALA A 305 -20.52 19.15 1.81
C ALA A 305 -19.49 19.52 0.73
N ILE A 306 -19.92 20.17 -0.36
CA ILE A 306 -19.00 20.60 -1.44
C ILE A 306 -18.03 21.68 -0.95
N ARG A 307 -18.48 22.59 -0.09
CA ARG A 307 -17.59 23.61 0.50
C ARG A 307 -16.53 22.99 1.40
N GLU A 308 -16.91 22.03 2.22
CA GLU A 308 -15.98 21.29 3.08
C GLU A 308 -14.95 20.51 2.24
N LEU A 309 -15.40 19.78 1.21
CA LEU A 309 -14.53 19.04 0.29
C LEU A 309 -13.57 19.95 -0.49
N TYR A 310 -14.04 21.12 -0.94
CA TYR A 310 -13.18 22.09 -1.63
C TYR A 310 -12.11 22.64 -0.70
N ALA A 311 -12.50 23.02 0.53
CA ALA A 311 -11.57 23.54 1.52
C ALA A 311 -10.51 22.50 1.88
N SER A 312 -10.90 21.25 2.11
CA SER A 312 -9.97 20.18 2.50
C SER A 312 -9.06 19.69 1.37
N TYR A 313 -9.54 19.71 0.12
CA TYR A 313 -8.76 19.25 -1.02
C TYR A 313 -7.84 20.35 -1.57
N CYS A 314 -8.33 21.57 -1.73
CA CYS A 314 -7.54 22.63 -2.35
C CYS A 314 -6.56 23.32 -1.38
N TRP A 315 -6.77 23.20 -0.06
CA TRP A 315 -6.07 24.03 0.94
C TRP A 315 -5.62 23.25 2.17
N ASP A 316 -4.44 23.60 2.70
CA ASP A 316 -3.95 23.26 4.04
C ASP A 316 -3.69 24.55 4.82
N GLY A 317 -4.66 24.95 5.64
CA GLY A 317 -4.69 26.30 6.21
C GLY A 317 -4.72 27.35 5.08
N ASP A 318 -3.72 28.22 5.05
CA ASP A 318 -3.56 29.25 4.01
C ASP A 318 -2.72 28.77 2.80
N ARG A 319 -2.18 27.55 2.84
CA ARG A 319 -1.32 27.01 1.78
C ARG A 319 -2.16 26.29 0.72
N PRO A 320 -2.08 26.65 -0.57
CA PRO A 320 -2.75 25.89 -1.63
C PRO A 320 -2.05 24.53 -1.85
N LEU A 321 -2.85 23.46 -1.91
CA LEU A 321 -2.40 22.08 -2.18
C LEU A 321 -2.67 21.65 -3.62
N HIS A 322 -3.93 21.79 -4.05
CA HIS A 322 -4.40 21.40 -5.38
C HIS A 322 -5.10 22.59 -6.04
N SER A 323 -5.04 22.63 -7.37
CA SER A 323 -5.75 23.66 -8.13
C SER A 323 -7.26 23.42 -8.11
N GLU A 324 -8.03 24.50 -8.26
CA GLU A 324 -9.48 24.41 -8.36
C GLU A 324 -9.91 23.49 -9.52
N ARG A 325 -9.15 23.50 -10.63
CA ARG A 325 -9.40 22.64 -11.78
C ARG A 325 -9.33 21.16 -11.40
N GLU A 326 -8.29 20.77 -10.68
CA GLU A 326 -8.11 19.38 -10.23
C GLU A 326 -9.25 18.96 -9.30
N PHE A 327 -9.71 19.84 -8.40
CA PHE A 327 -10.87 19.58 -7.56
C PHE A 327 -12.14 19.31 -8.37
N PHE A 328 -12.43 20.16 -9.36
CA PHE A 328 -13.61 20.03 -10.20
C PHE A 328 -13.57 18.77 -11.09
N ASP A 329 -12.39 18.31 -11.48
CA ASP A 329 -12.23 17.05 -12.19
C ASP A 329 -12.57 15.83 -11.29
N GLN A 330 -12.30 15.93 -9.99
CA GLN A 330 -12.63 14.86 -9.02
C GLN A 330 -14.12 14.79 -8.65
N ILE A 331 -14.81 15.94 -8.53
CA ILE A 331 -16.25 15.97 -8.12
C ILE A 331 -17.25 15.74 -9.26
N GLN A 332 -16.80 15.23 -10.41
CA GLN A 332 -17.71 14.81 -11.48
C GLN A 332 -18.61 13.65 -11.01
N TRP A 333 -19.86 13.56 -11.50
CA TRP A 333 -20.84 12.56 -11.03
C TRP A 333 -20.35 11.10 -11.11
N ALA A 334 -19.50 10.78 -12.09
CA ALA A 334 -18.90 9.44 -12.22
C ALA A 334 -17.82 9.13 -11.16
N ASN A 335 -17.31 10.16 -10.47
CA ASN A 335 -16.17 10.08 -9.57
C ASN A 335 -16.49 10.57 -8.14
N ILE A 336 -17.59 11.29 -7.92
CA ILE A 336 -17.87 11.97 -6.65
C ILE A 336 -17.91 11.01 -5.46
N SER A 337 -18.53 9.83 -5.59
CA SER A 337 -18.56 8.83 -4.50
C SER A 337 -17.17 8.32 -4.16
N ARG A 338 -16.32 8.09 -5.17
CA ARG A 338 -14.92 7.71 -4.98
C ARG A 338 -14.12 8.85 -4.33
N PHE A 339 -14.32 10.07 -4.80
CA PHE A 339 -13.64 11.26 -4.30
C PHE A 339 -14.00 11.54 -2.84
N VAL A 340 -15.29 11.46 -2.49
CA VAL A 340 -15.76 11.60 -1.11
C VAL A 340 -15.10 10.54 -0.25
N ARG A 341 -15.14 9.26 -0.65
CA ARG A 341 -14.47 8.15 0.05
C ARG A 341 -12.96 8.39 0.26
N GLN A 342 -12.27 8.96 -0.73
CA GLN A 342 -10.86 9.35 -0.59
C GLN A 342 -10.63 10.49 0.41
N GLN A 343 -11.58 11.44 0.52
CA GLN A 343 -11.50 12.52 1.50
C GLN A 343 -11.98 12.12 2.90
N THR A 344 -12.78 11.06 3.03
CA THR A 344 -13.27 10.57 4.34
C THR A 344 -12.19 9.87 5.16
N GLY A 345 -11.07 9.47 4.54
CA GLY A 345 -10.06 8.62 5.17
C GLY A 345 -10.49 7.16 5.34
N ALA A 346 -11.62 6.75 4.74
CA ALA A 346 -12.09 5.37 4.81
C ALA A 346 -11.40 4.50 3.75
N ILE A 347 -10.88 3.34 4.16
CA ILE A 347 -10.09 2.44 3.31
C ILE A 347 -10.95 1.85 2.18
N ASP A 348 -10.61 2.07 0.89
CA ASP A 348 -11.34 1.47 -0.24
C ASP A 348 -10.96 0.01 -0.48
N HIS A 349 -11.80 -0.92 -0.01
CA HIS A 349 -11.60 -2.36 -0.18
C HIS A 349 -11.65 -2.84 -1.64
N ARG A 350 -12.13 -2.02 -2.59
CA ARG A 350 -12.08 -2.30 -4.04
C ARG A 350 -10.72 -1.94 -4.66
N ALA A 351 -9.93 -1.13 -3.98
CA ALA A 351 -8.62 -0.72 -4.46
C ALA A 351 -7.59 -1.85 -4.27
N ASP A 352 -6.58 -1.90 -5.15
CA ASP A 352 -5.43 -2.79 -4.99
C ASP A 352 -4.84 -2.63 -3.57
N PRO A 353 -4.32 -3.72 -2.95
CA PRO A 353 -3.82 -3.68 -1.57
C PRO A 353 -2.84 -2.53 -1.29
N TYR A 354 -2.05 -2.12 -2.27
CA TYR A 354 -1.13 -1.00 -2.08
C TYR A 354 -1.82 0.37 -2.06
N ARG A 355 -2.85 0.58 -2.87
CA ARG A 355 -3.64 1.82 -2.79
C ARG A 355 -4.35 1.94 -1.45
N ARG A 356 -4.86 0.83 -0.91
CA ARG A 356 -5.42 0.78 0.45
C ARG A 356 -4.40 1.17 1.50
N TRP A 357 -3.18 0.65 1.38
CA TRP A 357 -2.07 1.00 2.28
C TRP A 357 -1.73 2.49 2.22
N ILE A 358 -1.68 3.09 1.02
CA ILE A 358 -1.43 4.52 0.84
C ILE A 358 -2.57 5.34 1.47
N GLU A 359 -3.83 4.99 1.22
CA GLU A 359 -5.00 5.71 1.72
C GLU A 359 -5.06 5.73 3.25
N ALA A 360 -4.80 4.58 3.89
CA ALA A 360 -4.77 4.47 5.35
C ALA A 360 -3.63 5.30 6.00
N ARG A 361 -2.57 5.57 5.25
CA ARG A 361 -1.39 6.34 5.69
C ARG A 361 -1.37 7.76 5.17
N ARG A 362 -2.51 8.27 4.69
CA ARG A 362 -2.59 9.64 4.20
C ARG A 362 -2.31 10.61 5.35
N LEU A 363 -1.33 11.50 5.15
CA LEU A 363 -1.04 12.60 6.06
C LEU A 363 -2.26 13.52 6.15
N THR A 364 -3.03 13.39 7.23
CA THR A 364 -4.14 14.30 7.51
C THR A 364 -3.60 15.64 8.03
N PRO A 365 -4.37 16.74 7.93
CA PRO A 365 -3.97 18.02 8.49
C PRO A 365 -3.64 17.95 10.00
N SER A 366 -4.25 17.03 10.75
CA SER A 366 -3.90 16.81 12.16
C SER A 366 -2.53 16.16 12.34
N ILE A 367 -2.19 15.14 11.53
CA ILE A 367 -0.87 14.49 11.54
C ILE A 367 0.22 15.49 11.12
N LEU A 368 -0.03 16.27 10.06
CA LEU A 368 0.89 17.32 9.60
C LEU A 368 1.16 18.37 10.69
N ARG A 369 0.12 18.79 11.43
CA ARG A 369 0.28 19.72 12.56
C ARG A 369 1.09 19.11 13.71
N ARG A 370 0.84 17.84 14.08
CA ARG A 370 1.62 17.12 15.12
C ARG A 370 3.10 16.98 14.71
N GLN A 371 3.37 16.57 13.48
CA GLN A 371 4.74 16.46 12.96
C GLN A 371 5.45 17.82 12.91
N SER A 372 4.72 18.88 12.53
CA SER A 372 5.24 20.25 12.52
C SER A 372 5.52 20.78 13.92
N SER A 373 4.70 20.45 14.93
CA SER A 373 4.89 20.91 16.31
C SER A 373 6.00 20.15 17.04
N VAL A 374 6.19 18.86 16.76
CA VAL A 374 7.33 18.07 17.28
C VAL A 374 8.63 18.49 16.60
N GLY A 375 8.63 18.67 15.27
CA GLY A 375 9.78 19.16 14.52
C GLY A 375 10.19 20.61 14.83
N ALA A 376 9.26 21.44 15.32
CA ALA A 376 9.55 22.82 15.73
C ALA A 376 10.35 22.92 17.05
N ALA A 377 10.41 21.87 17.85
CA ALA A 377 11.09 21.91 19.15
C ALA A 377 12.62 21.76 19.04
N ARG A 378 13.13 21.08 18.00
CA ARG A 378 14.58 20.85 17.80
C ARG A 378 14.96 20.85 16.32
N GLU A 379 15.75 21.86 15.95
CA GLU A 379 16.20 22.20 14.59
C GLU A 379 17.40 21.34 14.09
N THR A 380 17.57 20.12 14.60
CA THR A 380 18.76 19.28 14.34
C THR A 380 18.38 17.81 14.15
N PRO A 381 19.02 17.07 13.23
CA PRO A 381 20.20 17.47 12.44
C PRO A 381 19.86 18.24 11.16
N LEU A 382 20.85 18.95 10.60
CA LEU A 382 20.76 19.48 9.24
C LEU A 382 21.04 18.34 8.24
N PHE A 383 20.12 18.15 7.28
CA PHE A 383 20.32 17.25 6.14
C PHE A 383 20.85 18.01 4.91
N SER A 384 21.91 17.50 4.29
CA SER A 384 22.33 17.94 2.95
C SER A 384 21.88 16.91 1.91
N ILE A 385 20.90 17.26 1.10
CA ILE A 385 20.41 16.41 0.00
C ILE A 385 21.37 16.56 -1.19
N LEU A 386 21.96 15.47 -1.64
CA LEU A 386 22.89 15.44 -2.77
C LEU A 386 22.13 15.03 -4.04
N MET A 387 22.16 15.88 -5.06
CA MET A 387 21.45 15.67 -6.32
C MET A 387 22.38 15.94 -7.51
N PRO A 388 23.17 14.95 -7.95
CA PRO A 388 23.83 15.01 -9.25
C PRO A 388 22.77 14.97 -10.37
N THR A 389 22.97 15.74 -11.43
CA THR A 389 22.01 15.84 -12.54
C THR A 389 22.73 15.89 -13.88
N TYR A 390 22.21 15.20 -14.90
CA TYR A 390 22.77 15.21 -16.25
C TYR A 390 21.69 15.01 -17.32
N LYS A 391 21.53 15.99 -18.22
CA LYS A 391 20.55 15.99 -19.31
C LYS A 391 19.12 15.69 -18.84
N SER A 392 18.77 16.26 -17.70
CA SER A 392 17.53 15.97 -16.99
C SER A 392 16.32 16.62 -17.62
N ASP A 393 15.21 15.90 -17.64
CA ASP A 393 13.92 16.47 -18.01
C ASP A 393 13.48 17.50 -16.97
N LEU A 394 13.25 18.74 -17.43
CA LEU A 394 12.91 19.86 -16.54
C LEU A 394 11.61 19.65 -15.76
N SER A 395 10.67 18.86 -16.29
CA SER A 395 9.42 18.57 -15.60
C SER A 395 9.62 17.67 -14.39
N PHE A 396 10.44 16.62 -14.53
CA PHE A 396 10.75 15.70 -13.42
C PHE A 396 11.74 16.31 -12.45
N LEU A 397 12.75 17.04 -12.93
CA LEU A 397 13.66 17.79 -12.08
C LEU A 397 12.93 18.83 -11.22
N LYS A 398 11.92 19.49 -11.78
CA LYS A 398 11.06 20.39 -11.01
C LYS A 398 10.31 19.63 -9.90
N LYS A 399 9.72 18.47 -10.20
CA LYS A 399 9.02 17.64 -9.20
C LYS A 399 9.97 17.20 -8.07
N ALA A 400 11.19 16.76 -8.42
CA ALA A 400 12.22 16.38 -7.45
C ALA A 400 12.56 17.54 -6.49
N ILE A 401 12.89 18.73 -7.03
CA ILE A 401 13.20 19.93 -6.24
C ILE A 401 11.99 20.36 -5.38
N ASP A 402 10.78 20.32 -5.95
CA ASP A 402 9.57 20.71 -5.22
C ASP A 402 9.24 19.72 -4.09
N SER A 403 9.54 18.42 -4.23
CA SER A 403 9.37 17.41 -3.18
C SER A 403 10.26 17.68 -1.96
N VAL A 404 11.50 18.15 -2.18
CA VAL A 404 12.42 18.58 -1.10
C VAL A 404 11.92 19.87 -0.45
N ARG A 405 11.42 20.82 -1.26
CA ARG A 405 10.86 22.08 -0.73
C ARG A 405 9.62 21.89 0.11
N ALA A 406 8.83 20.88 -0.24
CA ALA A 406 7.57 20.60 0.43
C ALA A 406 7.76 19.98 1.82
N GLN A 407 8.94 19.40 2.12
CA GLN A 407 9.22 18.66 3.36
C GLN A 407 8.70 19.36 4.61
N THR A 408 8.07 18.60 5.51
CA THR A 408 7.58 19.10 6.80
C THR A 408 8.72 19.50 7.72
N TYR A 409 9.85 18.79 7.64
CA TYR A 409 11.09 19.15 8.32
C TYR A 409 11.79 20.31 7.61
N ARG A 410 12.25 21.32 8.35
CA ARG A 410 12.76 22.58 7.77
C ARG A 410 14.28 22.69 7.65
N HIS A 411 15.03 21.87 8.41
CA HIS A 411 16.49 21.93 8.51
C HIS A 411 17.15 21.06 7.45
N TRP A 412 17.12 21.56 6.22
CA TRP A 412 17.77 20.92 5.09
C TRP A 412 18.43 21.94 4.17
N GLU A 413 19.40 21.48 3.39
CA GLU A 413 19.90 22.16 2.20
C GLU A 413 19.92 21.19 1.02
N LEU A 414 19.72 21.70 -0.20
CA LEU A 414 19.74 20.92 -1.43
C LEU A 414 20.99 21.29 -2.24
N CYS A 415 21.88 20.34 -2.47
CA CYS A 415 23.13 20.51 -3.20
C CYS A 415 23.01 19.87 -4.59
N ILE A 416 22.74 20.70 -5.59
CA ILE A 416 22.56 20.28 -6.98
C ILE A 416 23.85 20.48 -7.76
N VAL A 417 24.30 19.45 -8.47
CA VAL A 417 25.46 19.53 -9.37
C VAL A 417 25.06 19.07 -10.77
N ASP A 418 25.11 19.98 -11.74
CA ASP A 418 24.96 19.64 -13.17
C ASP A 418 26.29 19.11 -13.72
N ASP A 419 26.31 17.83 -14.07
CA ASP A 419 27.46 17.07 -14.58
C ASP A 419 27.72 17.33 -16.08
N GLY A 420 27.78 18.62 -16.45
CA GLY A 420 28.15 19.06 -17.78
C GLY A 420 27.11 18.77 -18.86
N SER A 421 25.81 19.00 -18.60
CA SER A 421 24.71 18.71 -19.55
C SER A 421 24.78 19.44 -20.90
N ALA A 422 25.53 20.54 -20.97
CA ALA A 422 25.58 21.45 -22.13
C ALA A 422 24.18 21.92 -22.59
N ASP A 423 23.30 22.21 -21.63
CA ASP A 423 21.93 22.67 -21.85
C ASP A 423 21.69 23.98 -21.09
N ASP A 424 21.59 25.09 -21.83
CA ASP A 424 21.40 26.41 -21.23
C ASP A 424 19.99 26.58 -20.62
N ALA A 425 18.97 25.88 -21.14
CA ALA A 425 17.64 25.93 -20.57
C ALA A 425 17.58 25.25 -19.19
N LEU A 426 18.32 24.14 -19.03
CA LEU A 426 18.53 23.46 -17.74
C LEU A 426 19.29 24.33 -16.76
N HIS A 427 20.38 24.95 -17.21
CA HIS A 427 21.17 25.86 -16.38
C HIS A 427 20.33 27.04 -15.88
N ASP A 428 19.68 27.76 -16.79
CA ASP A 428 18.77 28.85 -16.51
C ASP A 428 17.66 28.44 -15.53
N PHE A 429 17.14 27.22 -15.68
CA PHE A 429 16.14 26.67 -14.78
C PHE A 429 16.72 26.48 -13.37
N LEU A 430 17.88 25.83 -13.24
CA LEU A 430 18.52 25.55 -11.95
C LEU A 430 18.97 26.81 -11.23
N GLU A 431 19.52 27.81 -11.93
CA GLU A 431 19.83 29.12 -11.34
C GLU A 431 18.58 29.80 -10.76
N ARG A 432 17.47 29.80 -11.52
CA ARG A 432 16.19 30.31 -11.05
C ARG A 432 15.65 29.52 -9.86
N GLN A 433 15.85 28.21 -9.81
CA GLN A 433 15.45 27.44 -8.64
C GLN A 433 16.32 27.80 -7.44
N ALA A 434 17.64 27.83 -7.57
CA ALA A 434 18.54 28.21 -6.47
C ALA A 434 18.25 29.61 -5.93
N ALA A 435 17.90 30.58 -6.78
CA ALA A 435 17.53 31.92 -6.37
C ALA A 435 16.19 32.01 -5.59
N LYS A 436 15.28 31.03 -5.75
CA LYS A 436 13.96 31.03 -5.08
C LYS A 436 13.98 30.56 -3.63
N ASP A 437 14.95 29.71 -3.26
CA ASP A 437 15.06 29.18 -1.90
C ASP A 437 16.53 29.19 -1.48
N PRO A 438 16.92 29.97 -0.46
CA PRO A 438 18.32 30.12 -0.05
C PRO A 438 18.96 28.82 0.47
N ARG A 439 18.15 27.79 0.76
CA ARG A 439 18.63 26.45 1.12
C ARG A 439 19.05 25.62 -0.10
N THR A 440 18.76 26.08 -1.31
CA THR A 440 19.15 25.40 -2.55
C THR A 440 20.45 25.98 -3.07
N ARG A 441 21.42 25.11 -3.33
CA ARG A 441 22.75 25.45 -3.84
C ARG A 441 22.97 24.70 -5.14
N TYR A 442 23.57 25.38 -6.10
CA TYR A 442 23.75 24.87 -7.45
C TYR A 442 25.17 25.11 -7.93
N GLU A 443 25.78 24.08 -8.53
CA GLU A 443 27.02 24.18 -9.29
C GLU A 443 26.84 23.58 -10.69
N ARG A 444 27.39 24.25 -11.70
CA ARG A 444 27.50 23.73 -13.08
C ARG A 444 28.94 23.30 -13.35
N LEU A 445 29.12 22.06 -13.78
CA LEU A 445 30.41 21.59 -14.28
C LEU A 445 30.55 21.88 -15.79
N THR A 446 31.79 22.04 -16.24
CA THR A 446 32.11 22.35 -17.64
C THR A 446 32.08 21.12 -18.55
N GLU A 447 32.29 19.94 -17.98
CA GLU A 447 32.31 18.66 -18.67
C GLU A 447 31.65 17.57 -17.81
N ASN A 448 31.24 16.48 -18.45
CA ASN A 448 30.73 15.31 -17.75
C ASN A 448 31.88 14.53 -17.11
N VAL A 449 31.89 14.46 -15.77
CA VAL A 449 32.94 13.80 -14.98
C VAL A 449 32.48 12.48 -14.36
N GLY A 450 31.22 12.08 -14.61
CA GLY A 450 30.62 10.85 -14.08
C GLY A 450 29.86 11.06 -12.77
N ILE A 451 28.91 10.16 -12.51
CA ILE A 451 27.92 10.30 -11.42
C ILE A 451 28.62 10.37 -10.06
N ALA A 452 29.64 9.54 -9.81
CA ALA A 452 30.37 9.53 -8.56
C ALA A 452 31.11 10.86 -8.31
N ASN A 453 31.75 11.42 -9.34
CA ASN A 453 32.47 12.69 -9.20
C ASN A 453 31.48 13.85 -9.01
N ALA A 454 30.39 13.90 -9.77
CA ALA A 454 29.32 14.88 -9.55
C ALA A 454 28.73 14.78 -8.13
N SER A 455 28.52 13.56 -7.63
CA SER A 455 28.08 13.30 -6.25
C SER A 455 29.11 13.77 -5.22
N ASN A 456 30.40 13.57 -5.46
CA ASN A 456 31.47 14.12 -4.61
C ASN A 456 31.52 15.65 -4.63
N ARG A 457 31.22 16.30 -5.76
CA ARG A 457 31.09 17.76 -5.83
C ARG A 457 29.90 18.23 -4.98
N ALA A 458 28.77 17.54 -5.04
CA ALA A 458 27.61 17.83 -4.18
C ALA A 458 27.96 17.61 -2.70
N LEU A 459 28.66 16.52 -2.37
CA LEU A 459 29.16 16.23 -1.02
C LEU A 459 30.09 17.33 -0.51
N ALA A 460 30.98 17.86 -1.35
CA ALA A 460 31.86 18.97 -0.98
C ALA A 460 31.10 20.28 -0.69
N MET A 461 29.89 20.43 -1.24
CA MET A 461 29.00 21.54 -0.90
C MET A 461 28.30 21.32 0.45
N ALA A 462 28.08 20.07 0.88
CA ALA A 462 27.30 19.72 2.06
C ALA A 462 27.87 20.28 3.38
N ARG A 463 26.97 20.79 4.23
CA ARG A 463 27.23 21.32 5.58
C ARG A 463 26.52 20.52 6.67
N GLY A 464 25.50 19.75 6.28
CA GLY A 464 24.69 18.92 7.16
C GLY A 464 25.51 17.89 7.92
N GLU A 465 25.02 17.49 9.09
CA GLU A 465 25.59 16.38 9.84
C GLU A 465 25.34 15.05 9.09
N PHE A 466 24.21 14.99 8.38
CA PHE A 466 23.83 13.87 7.55
C PHE A 466 23.68 14.31 6.09
N VAL A 467 24.09 13.44 5.18
CA VAL A 467 23.82 13.57 3.75
C VAL A 467 22.72 12.59 3.35
N ALA A 468 21.81 13.02 2.48
CA ALA A 468 20.76 12.19 1.92
C ALA A 468 20.90 12.13 0.40
N LEU A 469 20.67 10.98 -0.21
CA LEU A 469 20.72 10.84 -1.66
C LEU A 469 19.34 11.05 -2.28
N LEU A 470 19.30 11.73 -3.41
CA LEU A 470 18.08 11.92 -4.20
C LEU A 470 18.43 12.03 -5.68
N ASP A 471 17.89 11.14 -6.48
CA ASP A 471 18.04 11.21 -7.93
C ASP A 471 17.20 12.36 -8.51
N HIS A 472 17.71 12.95 -9.58
CA HIS A 472 17.20 14.21 -10.13
C HIS A 472 15.81 14.09 -10.78
N ASP A 473 15.27 12.88 -10.93
CA ASP A 473 13.95 12.59 -11.47
C ASP A 473 12.99 11.96 -10.45
N ASP A 474 13.44 11.69 -9.22
CA ASP A 474 12.64 11.04 -8.19
C ASP A 474 12.01 12.02 -7.19
N GLU A 475 11.09 11.55 -6.37
CA GLU A 475 10.38 12.37 -5.38
C GLU A 475 10.52 11.80 -3.97
N LEU A 476 10.68 12.68 -2.97
CA LEU A 476 10.57 12.32 -1.56
C LEU A 476 9.12 12.41 -1.07
N ALA A 477 8.73 11.49 -0.18
CA ALA A 477 7.49 11.64 0.57
C ALA A 477 7.54 12.91 1.44
N LEU A 478 6.39 13.56 1.67
CA LEU A 478 6.29 14.86 2.36
C LEU A 478 6.91 14.90 3.76
N HIS A 479 6.92 13.76 4.45
CA HIS A 479 7.44 13.56 5.81
C HIS A 479 8.77 12.79 5.86
N ALA A 480 9.45 12.60 4.73
CA ALA A 480 10.68 11.80 4.64
C ALA A 480 11.76 12.29 5.62
N LEU A 481 12.08 13.59 5.60
CA LEU A 481 13.15 14.13 6.45
C LEU A 481 12.76 14.18 7.93
N SER A 482 11.48 14.36 8.27
CA SER A 482 11.03 14.33 9.67
C SER A 482 11.05 12.92 10.24
N ALA A 483 10.67 11.91 9.45
CA ALA A 483 10.78 10.51 9.84
C ALA A 483 12.26 10.10 10.07
N MET A 484 13.17 10.54 9.19
CA MET A 484 14.60 10.32 9.36
C MET A 484 15.16 11.02 10.60
N ALA A 485 14.77 12.28 10.85
CA ALA A 485 15.18 13.01 12.05
C ALA A 485 14.71 12.31 13.34
N ALA A 486 13.47 11.84 13.37
CA ALA A 486 12.93 11.10 14.51
C ALA A 486 13.69 9.77 14.76
N ALA A 487 14.08 9.08 13.69
CA ALA A 487 14.90 7.87 13.81
C ALA A 487 16.30 8.17 14.39
N ILE A 488 16.93 9.28 13.97
CA ILE A 488 18.21 9.75 14.52
C ILE A 488 18.10 10.14 15.99
N GLU A 489 17.02 10.82 16.40
CA GLU A 489 16.81 11.17 17.81
C GLU A 489 16.65 9.93 18.69
N ARG A 490 15.93 8.91 18.20
CA ARG A 490 15.79 7.61 18.89
C ARG A 490 17.10 6.83 18.96
N THR A 491 18.02 7.05 18.02
CA THR A 491 19.29 6.31 17.91
C THR A 491 20.47 7.28 17.68
N PRO A 492 20.96 8.00 18.70
CA PRO A 492 21.94 9.08 18.52
C PRO A 492 23.27 8.67 17.89
N ASN A 493 23.64 7.39 18.00
CA ASN A 493 24.85 6.80 17.43
C ASN A 493 24.66 6.25 16.00
N VAL A 494 23.51 6.50 15.37
CA VAL A 494 23.25 6.06 13.98
C VAL A 494 24.21 6.73 13.01
N ASP A 495 24.71 5.94 12.06
CA ASP A 495 25.64 6.40 11.02
C ASP A 495 25.08 6.19 9.60
N MET A 496 24.10 5.30 9.46
CA MET A 496 23.43 5.00 8.19
C MET A 496 21.95 4.74 8.45
N LEU A 497 21.08 5.32 7.63
CA LEU A 497 19.66 5.05 7.61
C LEU A 497 19.20 4.76 6.18
N TYR A 498 18.15 3.97 6.06
CA TYR A 498 17.44 3.75 4.80
C TYR A 498 15.95 3.58 5.07
N SER A 499 15.12 3.82 4.05
CA SER A 499 13.66 3.66 4.14
C SER A 499 13.12 2.65 3.14
N ASP A 500 11.85 2.27 3.30
CA ASP A 500 11.09 1.66 2.22
C ASP A 500 10.91 2.64 1.06
N GLU A 501 10.58 2.09 -0.11
CA GLU A 501 10.36 2.86 -1.33
C GLU A 501 9.25 2.24 -2.16
N ASP A 502 8.75 2.99 -3.13
CA ASP A 502 7.86 2.49 -4.16
C ASP A 502 8.17 3.14 -5.51
N LYS A 503 7.36 2.81 -6.51
CA LYS A 503 7.48 3.35 -7.86
C LYS A 503 6.42 4.40 -8.12
N ILE A 504 6.77 5.43 -8.87
CA ILE A 504 5.84 6.47 -9.34
C ILE A 504 5.89 6.61 -10.86
N ASP A 505 4.74 6.68 -11.51
CA ASP A 505 4.66 6.91 -12.96
C ASP A 505 4.76 8.41 -13.33
N ARG A 506 4.53 8.74 -14.61
CA ARG A 506 4.61 10.13 -15.10
C ARG A 506 3.46 10.99 -14.60
N GLU A 507 2.30 10.35 -14.41
CA GLU A 507 1.04 10.92 -13.95
C GLU A 507 1.01 11.12 -12.43
N GLY A 508 1.95 10.52 -11.70
CA GLY A 508 2.05 10.58 -10.24
C GLY A 508 1.37 9.41 -9.52
N THR A 509 0.96 8.36 -10.25
CA THR A 509 0.39 7.15 -9.66
C THR A 509 1.50 6.31 -9.04
N ARG A 510 1.32 5.97 -7.77
CA ARG A 510 2.23 5.13 -6.99
C ARG A 510 1.90 3.64 -7.14
N SER A 511 2.92 2.78 -7.19
CA SER A 511 2.81 1.33 -7.38
C SER A 511 4.07 0.59 -6.93
N GLY A 512 4.04 -0.74 -6.88
CA GLY A 512 5.23 -1.58 -6.69
C GLY A 512 6.05 -1.25 -5.44
N PRO A 513 5.46 -1.32 -4.23
CA PRO A 513 6.20 -1.05 -3.00
C PRO A 513 7.29 -2.10 -2.77
N LEU A 514 8.42 -1.64 -2.27
CA LEU A 514 9.50 -2.45 -1.77
C LEU A 514 9.60 -2.26 -0.25
N PHE A 515 8.95 -3.16 0.47
CA PHE A 515 9.03 -3.25 1.93
C PHE A 515 10.25 -4.06 2.34
N LYS A 516 11.26 -3.37 2.86
CA LYS A 516 12.60 -3.87 3.15
C LYS A 516 12.66 -4.44 4.58
N PRO A 517 13.54 -5.40 4.87
CA PRO A 517 13.84 -5.76 6.26
C PRO A 517 14.64 -4.66 6.96
N ASP A 518 14.75 -4.80 8.27
CA ASP A 518 15.86 -4.20 9.01
C ASP A 518 17.20 -4.79 8.55
N TRP A 519 18.30 -4.31 9.13
CA TRP A 519 19.64 -4.58 8.62
C TRP A 519 19.95 -6.09 8.54
N SER A 520 20.01 -6.61 7.31
CA SER A 520 20.35 -7.98 6.96
C SER A 520 21.65 -7.97 6.13
N PRO A 521 22.81 -7.99 6.78
CA PRO A 521 24.11 -7.88 6.11
C PRO A 521 24.36 -8.99 5.09
N GLU A 522 23.88 -10.22 5.33
CA GLU A 522 24.01 -11.30 4.34
C GLU A 522 23.13 -11.09 3.13
N PHE A 523 21.92 -10.58 3.32
CA PHE A 523 21.05 -10.24 2.20
C PHE A 523 21.59 -9.04 1.42
N PHE A 524 22.26 -8.11 2.12
CA PHE A 524 22.90 -6.97 1.50
C PHE A 524 24.07 -7.36 0.59
N LEU A 525 24.71 -8.52 0.81
CA LEU A 525 25.68 -9.10 -0.12
C LEU A 525 25.01 -9.69 -1.38
N SER A 526 23.76 -10.14 -1.24
CA SER A 526 22.97 -10.71 -2.33
C SER A 526 22.35 -9.64 -3.21
N CYS A 527 21.88 -8.51 -2.67
CA CYS A 527 21.35 -7.39 -3.44
C CYS A 527 21.42 -6.05 -2.68
N MET A 528 21.40 -4.94 -3.42
CA MET A 528 21.37 -3.59 -2.85
C MET A 528 19.94 -3.23 -2.39
N TYR A 529 19.39 -3.91 -1.39
CA TYR A 529 17.99 -3.65 -1.00
C TYR A 529 17.79 -2.30 -0.29
N THR A 530 18.85 -1.63 0.20
CA THR A 530 18.73 -0.33 0.88
C THR A 530 18.33 0.79 -0.09
N CYS A 531 18.77 0.71 -1.35
CA CYS A 531 18.43 1.62 -2.45
C CYS A 531 18.49 3.13 -2.09
N HIS A 532 17.58 3.92 -2.67
CA HIS A 532 17.81 5.32 -3.05
C HIS A 532 17.84 6.31 -1.88
N LEU A 533 16.88 6.27 -0.94
CA LEU A 533 16.91 7.17 0.22
C LEU A 533 17.88 6.66 1.30
N GLY A 534 19.16 6.57 0.94
CA GLY A 534 20.25 6.37 1.87
C GLY A 534 20.58 7.70 2.56
N VAL A 535 20.54 7.70 3.89
CA VAL A 535 20.96 8.81 4.73
C VAL A 535 22.18 8.40 5.51
N TYR A 536 23.28 9.14 5.37
CA TYR A 536 24.58 8.76 5.92
C TYR A 536 25.14 9.89 6.76
N ARG A 537 25.78 9.57 7.87
CA ARG A 537 26.55 10.55 8.64
C ARG A 537 27.69 11.06 7.76
N ARG A 538 27.72 12.37 7.50
CA ARG A 538 28.66 13.00 6.56
C ARG A 538 30.11 12.68 6.92
N SER A 539 30.47 12.77 8.20
CA SER A 539 31.83 12.49 8.66
C SER A 539 32.29 11.06 8.37
N LEU A 540 31.36 10.09 8.34
CA LEU A 540 31.69 8.71 7.98
C LEU A 540 31.86 8.55 6.47
N VAL A 541 31.01 9.19 5.67
CA VAL A 541 31.15 9.24 4.20
C VAL A 541 32.51 9.81 3.81
N GLU A 542 32.92 10.91 4.46
CA GLU A 542 34.24 11.51 4.27
C GLU A 542 35.38 10.57 4.71
N ALA A 543 35.23 9.89 5.85
CA ALA A 543 36.23 8.96 6.37
C ALA A 543 36.41 7.70 5.50
N VAL A 544 35.40 7.31 4.72
CA VAL A 544 35.52 6.21 3.73
C VAL A 544 35.93 6.70 2.34
N GLY A 545 36.15 8.01 2.15
CA GLY A 545 36.66 8.60 0.91
C GLY A 545 35.60 8.97 -0.13
N GLY A 546 34.32 9.15 0.27
CA GLY A 546 33.25 9.56 -0.63
C GLY A 546 32.87 8.50 -1.68
N PHE A 547 32.35 8.93 -2.82
CA PHE A 547 31.94 8.09 -3.95
C PHE A 547 33.14 7.75 -4.84
N ARG A 548 33.28 6.49 -5.29
CA ARG A 548 34.40 6.06 -6.12
C ARG A 548 34.00 6.01 -7.61
N PRO A 549 34.65 6.76 -8.52
CA PRO A 549 34.33 6.77 -9.96
C PRO A 549 34.47 5.42 -10.67
N ALA A 550 35.28 4.52 -10.12
CA ALA A 550 35.43 3.16 -10.65
C ALA A 550 34.14 2.31 -10.55
N PHE A 551 33.11 2.83 -9.87
CA PHE A 551 31.82 2.20 -9.62
C PHE A 551 30.65 3.04 -10.14
N ASP A 552 30.85 3.97 -11.08
CA ASP A 552 29.72 4.66 -11.72
C ASP A 552 28.62 3.65 -12.15
N PHE A 553 27.36 4.05 -11.93
CA PHE A 553 26.14 3.23 -12.01
C PHE A 553 25.88 2.24 -10.86
N ALA A 554 26.80 2.12 -9.90
CA ALA A 554 26.64 1.39 -8.63
C ALA A 554 27.42 2.08 -7.48
N GLN A 555 27.68 3.39 -7.62
CA GLN A 555 28.55 4.17 -6.74
C GLN A 555 27.97 4.33 -5.34
N ASP A 556 26.64 4.30 -5.25
CA ASP A 556 25.82 4.28 -4.06
C ASP A 556 25.90 2.92 -3.34
N TYR A 557 25.86 1.81 -4.07
CA TYR A 557 26.06 0.48 -3.49
C TYR A 557 27.46 0.33 -2.89
N ASP A 558 28.47 0.76 -3.64
CA ASP A 558 29.86 0.82 -3.17
C ASP A 558 30.00 1.68 -1.89
N LEU A 559 29.40 2.87 -1.88
CA LEU A 559 29.43 3.72 -0.70
C LEU A 559 28.75 3.05 0.49
N ALA A 560 27.54 2.50 0.30
CA ALA A 560 26.78 1.83 1.34
C ALA A 560 27.53 0.62 1.92
N MET A 561 28.24 -0.16 1.10
CA MET A 561 29.11 -1.26 1.53
C MET A 561 30.27 -0.79 2.42
N ARG A 562 30.93 0.31 2.05
CA ARG A 562 32.07 0.84 2.82
C ARG A 562 31.61 1.53 4.11
N VAL A 563 30.47 2.21 4.07
CA VAL A 563 29.87 2.85 5.24
C VAL A 563 29.36 1.81 6.23
N SER A 564 28.60 0.81 5.78
CA SER A 564 28.03 -0.22 6.65
C SER A 564 29.11 -1.03 7.40
N ALA A 565 30.25 -1.28 6.75
CA ALA A 565 31.40 -1.93 7.37
C ALA A 565 32.01 -1.18 8.57
N LYS A 566 31.74 0.12 8.72
CA LYS A 566 32.28 0.98 9.77
C LYS A 566 31.21 1.67 10.63
N ALA A 567 29.94 1.51 10.27
CA ALA A 567 28.82 2.14 10.97
C ALA A 567 28.67 1.56 12.38
N ARG A 568 28.42 2.43 13.37
CA ARG A 568 28.12 2.02 14.74
C ARG A 568 26.70 1.48 14.87
N ALA A 569 25.77 2.09 14.14
CA ALA A 569 24.39 1.65 14.03
C ALA A 569 23.83 1.97 12.64
N ILE A 570 23.03 1.03 12.13
CA ILE A 570 22.31 1.14 10.85
C ILE A 570 20.83 0.99 11.18
N VAL A 571 20.02 1.94 10.74
CA VAL A 571 18.59 1.99 11.09
C VAL A 571 17.75 1.97 9.83
N HIS A 572 16.80 1.04 9.81
CA HIS A 572 15.73 1.03 8.83
C HIS A 572 14.55 1.87 9.35
N VAL A 573 14.00 2.73 8.48
CA VAL A 573 12.74 3.43 8.71
C VAL A 573 11.66 2.75 7.87
N PRO A 574 10.79 1.90 8.46
CA PRO A 574 9.84 1.06 7.73
C PRO A 574 8.62 1.86 7.25
N ASP A 575 8.88 2.85 6.40
CA ASP A 575 7.89 3.68 5.76
C ASP A 575 8.34 4.05 4.35
N VAL A 576 7.38 4.23 3.44
CA VAL A 576 7.66 4.53 2.04
C VAL A 576 7.96 6.02 1.92
N LEU A 577 9.25 6.37 1.99
CA LEU A 577 9.73 7.75 2.02
C LEU A 577 10.34 8.21 0.69
N TYR A 578 10.45 7.31 -0.29
CA TYR A 578 11.03 7.56 -1.59
C TYR A 578 10.14 7.01 -2.71
N HIS A 579 9.97 7.80 -3.77
CA HIS A 579 9.14 7.47 -4.93
C HIS A 579 10.01 7.43 -6.18
N TRP A 580 10.38 6.21 -6.58
CA TRP A 580 11.28 5.94 -7.70
C TRP A 580 10.55 6.01 -9.04
N ARG A 581 10.98 6.90 -9.94
CA ARG A 581 10.25 7.17 -11.17
C ARG A 581 10.46 6.10 -12.23
N MET A 582 9.34 5.60 -12.75
CA MET A 582 9.33 4.70 -13.90
C MET A 582 9.43 5.50 -15.21
N LEU A 583 10.62 5.52 -15.79
CA LEU A 583 10.85 6.01 -17.16
C LEU A 583 11.27 4.85 -18.08
N PRO A 584 10.90 4.83 -19.37
CA PRO A 584 11.30 3.77 -20.31
C PRO A 584 12.82 3.52 -20.40
N THR A 585 13.63 4.52 -20.05
CA THR A 585 15.10 4.46 -20.01
C THR A 585 15.66 4.22 -18.60
N SER A 586 14.81 4.13 -17.58
CA SER A 586 15.19 3.90 -16.19
C SER A 586 15.30 2.40 -15.88
N THR A 587 16.22 2.07 -14.98
CA THR A 587 16.31 0.76 -14.30
C THR A 587 15.00 0.36 -13.60
N ALA A 588 14.15 1.33 -13.25
CA ALA A 588 12.83 1.11 -12.67
C ALA A 588 11.88 0.30 -13.57
N SER A 589 12.09 0.36 -14.89
CA SER A 589 11.24 -0.26 -15.91
C SER A 589 11.64 -1.69 -16.28
N GLY A 590 12.77 -2.20 -15.77
CA GLY A 590 13.21 -3.57 -16.00
C GLY A 590 14.73 -3.78 -15.85
N ALA A 591 15.10 -5.03 -15.55
CA ALA A 591 16.47 -5.47 -15.35
C ALA A 591 17.37 -5.44 -16.61
N ASP A 592 16.81 -5.17 -17.79
CA ASP A 592 17.56 -5.01 -19.05
C ASP A 592 18.42 -3.73 -19.09
N ALA A 593 18.43 -2.97 -18.00
CA ALA A 593 19.17 -1.73 -17.87
C ALA A 593 20.67 -1.98 -17.58
N LYS A 594 21.46 -1.93 -18.66
CA LYS A 594 22.93 -1.69 -18.71
C LYS A 594 23.81 -2.74 -17.98
N PRO A 595 24.41 -3.71 -18.71
CA PRO A 595 25.39 -4.67 -18.17
C PRO A 595 26.53 -4.06 -17.35
N THR A 596 26.90 -2.81 -17.63
CA THR A 596 27.93 -2.06 -16.89
C THR A 596 27.58 -1.85 -15.42
N ALA A 597 26.31 -1.57 -15.10
CA ALA A 597 25.86 -1.33 -13.72
C ALA A 597 25.93 -2.62 -12.88
N GLU A 598 25.50 -3.75 -13.43
CA GLU A 598 25.58 -5.04 -12.76
C GLU A 598 27.04 -5.47 -12.51
N LEU A 599 27.94 -5.22 -13.46
CA LEU A 599 29.37 -5.47 -13.28
C LEU A 599 29.99 -4.57 -12.20
N ALA A 600 29.60 -3.29 -12.15
CA ALA A 600 30.05 -2.37 -11.10
C ALA A 600 29.53 -2.80 -9.72
N ALA A 601 28.25 -3.17 -9.62
CA ALA A 601 27.64 -3.67 -8.38
C ALA A 601 28.35 -4.94 -7.89
N ARG A 602 28.57 -5.92 -8.76
CA ARG A 602 29.28 -7.17 -8.41
C ARG A 602 30.71 -6.90 -7.93
N ARG A 603 31.42 -5.97 -8.57
CA ARG A 603 32.75 -5.53 -8.13
C ARG A 603 32.68 -4.84 -6.76
N ALA A 604 31.64 -4.06 -6.46
CA ALA A 604 31.48 -3.42 -5.16
C ALA A 604 31.30 -4.45 -4.04
N VAL A 605 30.52 -5.51 -4.30
CA VAL A 605 30.37 -6.64 -3.36
C VAL A 605 31.70 -7.39 -3.22
N GLN A 606 32.43 -7.66 -4.30
CA GLN A 606 33.74 -8.32 -4.24
C GLN A 606 34.74 -7.50 -3.41
N ASP A 607 34.86 -6.19 -3.69
CA ASP A 607 35.71 -5.27 -2.92
C ASP A 607 35.34 -5.30 -1.42
N HIS A 608 34.05 -5.38 -1.09
CA HIS A 608 33.60 -5.48 0.30
C HIS A 608 34.00 -6.82 0.93
N VAL A 609 33.80 -7.95 0.25
CA VAL A 609 34.22 -9.28 0.71
C VAL A 609 35.73 -9.31 0.97
N ASP A 610 36.52 -8.79 0.03
CA ASP A 610 37.99 -8.70 0.14
C ASP A 610 38.41 -7.79 1.31
N ALA A 611 37.77 -6.63 1.47
CA ALA A 611 38.07 -5.66 2.52
C ALA A 611 37.74 -6.16 3.93
N GLN A 612 36.77 -7.08 4.05
CA GLN A 612 36.46 -7.75 5.31
C GLN A 612 37.42 -8.93 5.61
N GLY A 613 38.37 -9.21 4.71
CA GLY A 613 39.36 -10.27 4.87
C GLY A 613 38.81 -11.67 4.63
N PHE A 614 37.70 -11.80 3.91
CA PHE A 614 37.12 -13.11 3.60
C PHE A 614 37.63 -13.62 2.25
N ASP A 615 38.05 -14.87 2.23
CA ASP A 615 38.37 -15.56 0.99
C ASP A 615 37.05 -16.02 0.32
N GLY A 616 36.63 -15.30 -0.71
CA GLY A 616 35.38 -15.59 -1.41
C GLY A 616 35.31 -14.92 -2.77
N HIS A 617 34.51 -15.51 -3.65
CA HIS A 617 34.27 -14.99 -4.99
C HIS A 617 32.81 -14.62 -5.19
N VAL A 618 32.58 -13.43 -5.74
CA VAL A 618 31.23 -12.93 -6.04
C VAL A 618 30.89 -13.18 -7.51
N MET A 619 29.80 -13.91 -7.70
CA MET A 619 29.26 -14.27 -9.01
C MET A 619 27.90 -13.60 -9.24
N ALA A 620 27.42 -13.62 -10.48
CA ALA A 620 26.03 -13.28 -10.77
C ALA A 620 25.10 -14.23 -10.00
N GLY A 621 24.05 -13.66 -9.42
CA GLY A 621 23.00 -14.43 -8.75
C GLY A 621 22.02 -15.08 -9.74
N PRO A 622 21.02 -15.81 -9.25
CA PRO A 622 20.08 -16.54 -10.10
C PRO A 622 19.17 -15.63 -10.95
N ILE A 623 18.97 -14.38 -10.54
CA ILE A 623 18.19 -13.38 -11.27
C ILE A 623 18.99 -12.07 -11.40
N PRO A 624 18.72 -11.23 -12.42
CA PRO A 624 19.37 -9.93 -12.57
C PRO A 624 19.28 -9.06 -11.31
N GLY A 625 20.34 -8.32 -11.01
CA GLY A 625 20.43 -7.48 -9.81
C GLY A 625 20.74 -8.23 -8.51
N THR A 626 20.87 -9.56 -8.56
CA THR A 626 21.32 -10.37 -7.41
C THR A 626 22.72 -10.92 -7.62
N HIS A 627 23.38 -11.28 -6.51
CA HIS A 627 24.72 -11.82 -6.46
C HIS A 627 24.75 -13.11 -5.65
N ARG A 628 25.69 -14.00 -5.98
CA ARG A 628 26.06 -15.13 -5.14
C ARG A 628 27.46 -14.88 -4.61
N VAL A 629 27.61 -14.79 -3.29
CA VAL A 629 28.92 -14.86 -2.64
C VAL A 629 29.24 -16.33 -2.37
N LYS A 630 30.26 -16.87 -3.06
CA LYS A 630 30.79 -18.21 -2.79
C LYS A 630 32.04 -18.06 -1.94
N LEU A 631 31.93 -18.39 -0.67
CA LEU A 631 33.04 -18.36 0.28
C LEU A 631 33.89 -19.61 0.14
N ASN A 632 35.20 -19.46 0.29
CA ASN A 632 36.14 -20.57 0.37
C ASN A 632 36.25 -21.04 1.82
N LEU A 633 36.06 -22.34 2.00
CA LEU A 633 36.18 -22.97 3.31
C LEU A 633 37.60 -22.80 3.86
N GLN A 634 37.70 -22.37 5.11
CA GLN A 634 38.97 -22.24 5.80
C GLN A 634 39.35 -23.56 6.48
N GLY A 635 40.49 -24.12 6.09
CA GLY A 635 40.94 -25.41 6.59
C GLY A 635 40.01 -26.56 6.20
N SER A 636 39.95 -27.59 7.04
CA SER A 636 39.05 -28.73 6.86
C SER A 636 38.61 -29.22 8.24
N PRO A 637 37.73 -28.50 8.95
CA PRO A 637 37.25 -28.91 10.27
C PRO A 637 36.50 -30.25 10.17
N LEU A 638 36.58 -31.10 11.19
CA LEU A 638 35.72 -32.27 11.24
C LEU A 638 34.26 -31.79 11.42
N VAL A 639 33.37 -32.26 10.55
CA VAL A 639 31.93 -32.00 10.64
C VAL A 639 31.22 -33.23 11.19
N SER A 640 30.47 -33.10 12.27
CA SER A 640 29.62 -34.18 12.78
C SER A 640 28.19 -33.98 12.28
N ILE A 641 27.71 -34.91 11.45
CA ILE A 641 26.32 -34.95 11.02
C ILE A 641 25.53 -35.76 12.05
N VAL A 642 24.71 -35.08 12.85
CA VAL A 642 23.91 -35.69 13.92
C VAL A 642 22.51 -35.98 13.39
N ILE A 643 22.15 -37.26 13.36
CA ILE A 643 20.89 -37.74 12.77
C ILE A 643 20.10 -38.50 13.85
N PRO A 644 19.02 -37.93 14.39
CA PRO A 644 18.07 -38.68 15.19
C PRO A 644 17.21 -39.54 14.28
N THR A 645 17.07 -40.82 14.59
CA THR A 645 16.31 -41.74 13.74
C THR A 645 15.37 -42.62 14.52
N ALA A 646 14.17 -42.79 13.97
CA ALA A 646 13.21 -43.83 14.38
C ALA A 646 13.23 -45.03 13.41
N ALA A 647 14.21 -45.08 12.50
CA ALA A 647 14.40 -46.15 11.53
C ALA A 647 13.14 -46.49 10.71
N ARG A 648 12.39 -45.46 10.29
CA ARG A 648 11.12 -45.66 9.57
C ARG A 648 11.34 -46.16 8.14
N ARG A 649 10.44 -47.05 7.70
CA ARG A 649 10.35 -47.51 6.31
C ARG A 649 9.58 -46.50 5.45
N LEU A 650 9.94 -46.41 4.17
CA LEU A 650 9.21 -45.62 3.16
C LEU A 650 7.83 -46.22 2.87
N ASP A 651 7.80 -47.54 2.75
CA ASP A 651 6.59 -48.35 2.61
C ASP A 651 6.73 -49.52 3.60
N PRO A 652 5.74 -49.79 4.47
CA PRO A 652 5.78 -50.93 5.38
C PRO A 652 6.09 -52.27 4.68
N ASN A 653 5.72 -52.40 3.41
CA ASN A 653 5.85 -53.63 2.61
C ASN A 653 7.15 -53.71 1.79
N VAL A 654 7.95 -52.63 1.73
CA VAL A 654 9.21 -52.60 0.97
C VAL A 654 10.37 -52.46 1.96
N PRO A 655 11.46 -53.24 1.83
CA PRO A 655 12.65 -53.10 2.67
C PRO A 655 13.47 -51.87 2.24
N ARG A 656 12.88 -50.68 2.35
CA ARG A 656 13.50 -49.40 2.02
C ARG A 656 13.25 -48.44 3.17
N TRP A 657 14.32 -47.92 3.76
CA TRP A 657 14.29 -47.05 4.94
C TRP A 657 14.79 -45.65 4.59
N TYR A 658 14.16 -44.64 5.19
CA TYR A 658 14.52 -43.24 4.98
C TYR A 658 15.97 -42.97 5.36
N LEU A 659 16.36 -43.46 6.54
CA LEU A 659 17.74 -43.38 7.04
C LEU A 659 18.74 -43.95 6.03
N LEU A 660 18.44 -45.10 5.42
CA LEU A 660 19.38 -45.75 4.50
C LEU A 660 19.53 -44.95 3.19
N ASP A 661 18.43 -44.42 2.66
CA ASP A 661 18.45 -43.53 1.49
C ASP A 661 19.23 -42.24 1.78
N LEU A 662 19.06 -41.66 2.96
CA LEU A 662 19.82 -40.51 3.42
C LEU A 662 21.32 -40.81 3.46
N LEU A 663 21.73 -41.87 4.18
CA LEU A 663 23.15 -42.24 4.33
C LEU A 663 23.81 -42.54 2.97
N ARG A 664 23.08 -43.21 2.07
CA ARG A 664 23.54 -43.43 0.68
C ARG A 664 23.72 -42.10 -0.04
N SER A 665 22.74 -41.20 0.02
CA SER A 665 22.84 -39.88 -0.63
C SER A 665 23.98 -39.02 -0.08
N ILE A 666 24.25 -39.05 1.24
CA ILE A 666 25.40 -38.36 1.85
C ILE A 666 26.70 -38.92 1.27
N ARG A 667 26.87 -40.25 1.28
CA ARG A 667 28.09 -40.92 0.79
C ARG A 667 28.32 -40.71 -0.71
N GLU A 668 27.26 -40.72 -1.51
CA GLU A 668 27.33 -40.68 -2.97
C GLU A 668 27.43 -39.26 -3.53
N ARG A 669 26.86 -38.26 -2.85
CA ARG A 669 26.76 -36.89 -3.39
C ARG A 669 27.66 -35.88 -2.70
N SER A 670 27.99 -36.04 -1.42
CA SER A 670 28.75 -35.01 -0.70
C SER A 670 30.18 -34.92 -1.20
N THR A 671 30.67 -33.71 -1.48
CA THR A 671 32.06 -33.47 -1.88
C THR A 671 32.99 -33.22 -0.70
N TYR A 672 32.45 -32.84 0.46
CA TYR A 672 33.25 -32.61 1.66
C TYR A 672 33.81 -33.92 2.23
N PRO A 673 35.14 -34.04 2.42
CA PRO A 673 35.74 -35.34 2.73
C PRO A 673 35.80 -35.67 4.23
N ARG A 674 35.69 -34.67 5.12
CA ARG A 674 36.02 -34.82 6.54
C ARG A 674 34.80 -34.69 7.44
N TYR A 675 33.89 -35.66 7.33
CA TYR A 675 32.72 -35.75 8.20
C TYR A 675 32.65 -37.07 8.95
N GLU A 676 31.91 -37.08 10.04
CA GLU A 676 31.43 -38.30 10.70
C GLU A 676 29.90 -38.25 10.81
N ILE A 677 29.29 -39.43 10.96
CA ILE A 677 27.84 -39.54 11.13
C ILE A 677 27.56 -40.05 12.54
N VAL A 678 26.81 -39.28 13.32
CA VAL A 678 26.35 -39.65 14.67
C VAL A 678 24.88 -40.01 14.59
N LEU A 679 24.58 -41.31 14.67
CA LEU A 679 23.22 -41.82 14.65
C LEU A 679 22.68 -41.96 16.07
N VAL A 680 21.61 -41.23 16.36
CA VAL A 680 20.89 -41.36 17.64
C VAL A 680 19.63 -42.19 17.41
N GLU A 681 19.58 -43.40 17.96
CA GLU A 681 18.54 -44.41 17.70
C GLU A 681 17.81 -44.83 18.98
N ASN A 682 16.67 -45.52 18.91
CA ASN A 682 15.82 -45.79 20.09
C ASN A 682 16.09 -47.16 20.78
N GLY A 683 17.03 -47.94 20.26
CA GLY A 683 17.41 -49.27 20.73
C GLY A 683 16.65 -50.42 20.06
N ASP A 684 15.85 -50.13 19.02
CA ASP A 684 14.87 -51.02 18.41
C ASP A 684 15.01 -51.13 16.88
N ILE A 685 16.22 -50.88 16.35
CA ILE A 685 16.50 -51.00 14.92
C ILE A 685 16.28 -52.43 14.42
N GLU A 686 15.55 -52.54 13.31
CA GLU A 686 15.26 -53.83 12.67
C GLU A 686 16.55 -54.55 12.23
N PRO A 687 16.67 -55.89 12.42
CA PRO A 687 17.87 -56.64 12.03
C PRO A 687 18.27 -56.48 10.56
N ALA A 688 17.30 -56.34 9.65
CA ALA A 688 17.56 -56.14 8.23
C ALA A 688 18.20 -54.77 7.94
N LEU A 689 17.75 -53.72 8.62
CA LEU A 689 18.37 -52.39 8.53
C LEU A 689 19.74 -52.39 9.21
N GLU A 690 19.89 -53.05 10.35
CA GLU A 690 21.16 -53.15 11.07
C GLU A 690 22.26 -53.77 10.20
N GLU A 691 21.95 -54.77 9.38
CA GLU A 691 22.90 -55.37 8.44
C GLU A 691 23.34 -54.36 7.36
N GLU A 692 22.41 -53.58 6.81
CA GLU A 692 22.72 -52.52 5.83
C GLU A 692 23.55 -51.38 6.45
N LEU A 693 23.27 -51.02 7.71
CA LEU A 693 23.98 -49.95 8.41
C LEU A 693 25.45 -50.28 8.66
N ARG A 694 25.84 -51.56 8.70
CA ARG A 694 27.26 -51.98 8.83
C ARG A 694 28.13 -51.52 7.67
N ALA A 695 27.54 -51.17 6.52
CA ALA A 695 28.25 -50.62 5.38
C ALA A 695 28.63 -49.14 5.54
N PHE A 696 28.27 -48.50 6.67
CA PHE A 696 28.53 -47.09 6.95
C PHE A 696 29.29 -46.94 8.26
N GLU A 697 30.32 -46.10 8.26
CA GLU A 697 31.01 -45.71 9.49
C GLU A 697 30.15 -44.71 10.26
N THR A 698 29.60 -45.15 11.39
CA THR A 698 28.68 -44.35 12.20
C THR A 698 29.02 -44.45 13.68
N VAL A 699 28.91 -43.35 14.40
CA VAL A 699 28.91 -43.31 15.86
C VAL A 699 27.48 -43.56 16.33
N ARG A 700 27.27 -44.61 17.13
CA ARG A 700 25.94 -45.04 17.56
C ARG A 700 25.66 -44.56 18.99
N VAL A 701 24.54 -43.86 19.17
CA VAL A 701 24.06 -43.39 20.47
C VAL A 701 22.63 -43.88 20.67
N THR A 702 22.38 -44.65 21.72
CA THR A 702 21.03 -45.13 22.02
C THR A 702 20.31 -44.17 22.96
N TYR A 703 19.20 -43.60 22.50
CA TYR A 703 18.26 -42.83 23.30
C TYR A 703 17.22 -43.74 23.93
N ARG A 704 17.08 -43.69 25.25
CA ARG A 704 16.05 -44.43 26.00
C ARG A 704 15.34 -43.49 26.96
N ALA A 705 14.08 -43.21 26.67
CA ALA A 705 13.19 -42.45 27.54
C ALA A 705 11.76 -42.99 27.45
N PRO A 706 10.95 -42.83 28.51
CA PRO A 706 9.55 -43.26 28.50
C PRO A 706 8.70 -42.45 27.52
N VAL A 707 9.13 -41.22 27.21
CA VAL A 707 8.44 -40.30 26.31
C VAL A 707 9.42 -39.82 25.25
N PHE A 708 9.00 -39.84 23.99
CA PHE A 708 9.83 -39.35 22.89
C PHE A 708 10.08 -37.84 23.03
N ASN A 709 11.34 -37.44 22.82
CA ASN A 709 11.81 -36.07 22.92
C ASN A 709 12.93 -35.84 21.89
N ILE A 710 12.66 -35.09 20.82
CA ILE A 710 13.64 -34.81 19.77
C ILE A 710 14.80 -33.95 20.31
N SER A 711 14.51 -33.03 21.23
CA SER A 711 15.49 -32.13 21.83
C SER A 711 16.53 -32.89 22.64
N GLU A 712 16.10 -33.79 23.53
CA GLU A 712 17.03 -34.67 24.26
C GLU A 712 17.85 -35.55 23.33
N LYS A 713 17.21 -36.07 22.28
CA LYS A 713 17.86 -36.94 21.31
C LYS A 713 18.94 -36.21 20.53
N MET A 714 18.66 -35.00 20.06
CA MET A 714 19.66 -34.12 19.43
C MET A 714 20.79 -33.79 20.41
N ASN A 715 20.47 -33.36 21.63
CA ASN A 715 21.48 -33.03 22.65
C ASN A 715 22.44 -34.18 22.92
N LEU A 716 21.94 -35.42 23.01
CA LEU A 716 22.77 -36.62 23.17
C LEU A 716 23.69 -36.87 21.98
N GLY A 717 23.18 -36.68 20.76
CA GLY A 717 23.98 -36.80 19.55
C GLY A 717 25.10 -35.75 19.48
N VAL A 718 24.79 -34.50 19.79
CA VAL A 718 25.79 -33.42 19.82
C VAL A 718 26.83 -33.64 20.92
N ALA A 719 26.44 -34.16 22.08
CA ALA A 719 27.39 -34.52 23.14
C ALA A 719 28.40 -35.58 22.67
N ALA A 720 27.94 -36.57 21.87
CA ALA A 720 28.79 -37.62 21.30
C ALA A 720 29.61 -37.19 20.07
N ALA A 721 29.24 -36.08 19.42
CA ALA A 721 29.94 -35.54 18.26
C ALA A 721 31.38 -35.10 18.60
N ARG A 722 32.33 -35.35 17.69
CA ARG A 722 33.75 -34.96 17.82
C ARG A 722 34.12 -33.74 16.96
N GLY A 723 33.26 -33.38 16.02
CA GLY A 723 33.44 -32.28 15.09
C GLY A 723 33.38 -30.92 15.77
N GLU A 724 34.16 -29.98 15.23
CA GLU A 724 34.13 -28.58 15.64
C GLU A 724 32.85 -27.90 15.14
N ALA A 725 32.36 -28.35 13.98
CA ALA A 725 31.06 -28.01 13.43
C ALA A 725 30.12 -29.21 13.50
N VAL A 726 28.86 -28.93 13.78
CA VAL A 726 27.78 -29.89 13.92
C VAL A 726 26.71 -29.53 12.91
N VAL A 727 26.22 -30.53 12.17
CA VAL A 727 25.05 -30.39 11.29
C VAL A 727 23.96 -31.29 11.84
N LEU A 728 22.88 -30.67 12.31
CA LEU A 728 21.66 -31.37 12.69
C LEU A 728 20.89 -31.71 11.43
N LEU A 729 20.50 -32.97 11.26
CA LEU A 729 19.86 -33.45 10.04
C LEU A 729 18.80 -34.51 10.37
N ASN A 730 17.58 -34.34 9.87
CA ASN A 730 16.55 -35.37 10.02
C ASN A 730 16.89 -36.63 9.22
N ASP A 731 16.32 -37.79 9.60
CA ASP A 731 16.57 -39.07 8.94
C ASP A 731 15.79 -39.29 7.64
N ASP A 732 14.79 -38.46 7.35
CA ASP A 732 13.91 -38.48 6.17
C ASP A 732 14.28 -37.40 5.13
N MET A 733 15.57 -37.37 4.79
CA MET A 733 16.15 -36.38 3.88
C MET A 733 16.89 -37.02 2.70
N THR A 734 17.04 -36.30 1.59
CA THR A 734 17.94 -36.67 0.48
C THR A 734 18.76 -35.48 0.04
N ILE A 735 20.09 -35.64 -0.07
CA ILE A 735 20.99 -34.57 -0.51
C ILE A 735 20.75 -34.23 -2.00
N ILE A 736 20.59 -32.95 -2.34
CA ILE A 736 20.49 -32.47 -3.73
C ILE A 736 21.82 -31.87 -4.17
N THR A 737 22.30 -30.86 -3.46
CA THR A 737 23.54 -30.15 -3.82
C THR A 737 24.78 -30.92 -3.33
N PRO A 738 25.77 -31.23 -4.20
CA PRO A 738 27.00 -31.92 -3.79
C PRO A 738 27.87 -31.17 -2.76
N ASP A 739 28.06 -29.85 -2.92
CA ASP A 739 28.89 -29.01 -2.06
C ASP A 739 28.12 -28.38 -0.87
N TRP A 740 27.07 -29.06 -0.40
CA TRP A 740 26.17 -28.56 0.64
C TRP A 740 26.86 -28.33 1.99
N LEU A 741 27.79 -29.22 2.39
CA LEU A 741 28.54 -29.06 3.63
C LEU A 741 29.51 -27.88 3.52
N GLU A 742 30.24 -27.76 2.42
CA GLU A 742 31.14 -26.64 2.17
C GLU A 742 30.39 -25.31 2.24
N GLU A 743 29.22 -25.24 1.59
CA GLU A 743 28.36 -24.06 1.62
C GLU A 743 27.93 -23.72 3.06
N LEU A 744 27.40 -24.67 3.82
CA LEU A 744 26.96 -24.43 5.21
C LEU A 744 28.12 -24.01 6.12
N ILE A 745 29.26 -24.71 6.05
CA ILE A 745 30.38 -24.48 6.96
C ILE A 745 31.15 -23.21 6.61
N ALA A 746 31.30 -22.86 5.33
CA ALA A 746 31.99 -21.63 4.94
C ALA A 746 31.27 -20.38 5.47
N TRP A 747 29.92 -20.38 5.48
CA TRP A 747 29.15 -19.32 6.14
C TRP A 747 29.28 -19.35 7.66
N LEU A 748 29.23 -20.53 8.27
CA LEU A 748 29.37 -20.68 9.73
C LEU A 748 30.73 -20.19 10.25
N GLN A 749 31.77 -20.23 9.41
CA GLN A 749 33.10 -19.72 9.74
C GLN A 749 33.19 -18.19 9.77
N ARG A 750 32.15 -17.45 9.31
CA ARG A 750 32.19 -15.99 9.36
C ARG A 750 31.95 -15.48 10.79
N PRO A 751 32.72 -14.48 11.23
CA PRO A 751 32.51 -13.86 12.54
C PRO A 751 31.08 -13.37 12.74
N GLY A 752 30.50 -13.75 13.88
CA GLY A 752 29.15 -13.36 14.29
C GLY A 752 28.01 -14.21 13.70
N ILE A 753 28.27 -15.08 12.73
CA ILE A 753 27.29 -16.08 12.30
C ILE A 753 27.31 -17.23 13.30
N VAL A 754 26.14 -17.57 13.83
CA VAL A 754 26.02 -18.61 14.87
C VAL A 754 25.33 -19.88 14.39
N GLY A 755 24.57 -19.80 13.29
CA GLY A 755 23.93 -20.95 12.66
C GLY A 755 23.61 -20.71 11.19
N VAL A 756 23.61 -21.79 10.40
CA VAL A 756 23.34 -21.75 8.95
C VAL A 756 22.37 -22.86 8.56
N GLY A 757 21.30 -22.54 7.84
CA GLY A 757 20.31 -23.50 7.35
C GLY A 757 20.27 -23.59 5.83
N GLY A 758 20.06 -24.80 5.32
CA GLY A 758 19.87 -25.06 3.89
C GLY A 758 18.42 -24.90 3.42
N LYS A 759 18.20 -24.82 2.10
CA LYS A 759 16.87 -24.84 1.50
C LYS A 759 16.33 -26.26 1.45
N LEU A 760 15.13 -26.46 2.00
CA LEU A 760 14.46 -27.75 1.97
C LEU A 760 13.31 -27.70 0.97
N LEU A 761 13.25 -28.74 0.13
CA LEU A 761 12.21 -28.93 -0.86
C LEU A 761 11.36 -30.16 -0.52
N PHE A 762 10.09 -30.10 -0.87
CA PHE A 762 9.27 -31.28 -1.02
C PHE A 762 9.73 -32.09 -2.25
N PRO A 763 9.38 -33.39 -2.33
CA PRO A 763 9.73 -34.23 -3.47
C PRO A 763 9.19 -33.75 -4.84
N ASP A 764 8.26 -32.80 -4.83
CA ASP A 764 7.68 -32.16 -6.02
C ASP A 764 8.31 -30.78 -6.35
N ASP A 765 9.50 -30.52 -5.80
CA ASP A 765 10.30 -29.29 -5.97
C ASP A 765 9.65 -28.00 -5.43
N ARG A 766 8.57 -28.12 -4.66
CA ARG A 766 8.05 -26.99 -3.89
C ARG A 766 8.88 -26.74 -2.64
N VAL A 767 8.99 -25.48 -2.24
CA VAL A 767 9.72 -25.06 -1.04
C VAL A 767 9.00 -25.55 0.20
N GLN A 768 9.73 -26.15 1.11
CA GLN A 768 9.26 -26.47 2.46
C GLN A 768 9.97 -25.58 3.50
N HIS A 769 11.23 -25.21 3.26
CA HIS A 769 11.96 -24.31 4.13
C HIS A 769 12.87 -23.38 3.34
N ALA A 770 12.69 -22.08 3.56
CA ALA A 770 13.56 -21.02 3.07
C ALA A 770 13.87 -19.97 4.17
N GLY A 771 13.83 -20.39 5.44
CA GLY A 771 13.86 -19.52 6.62
C GLY A 771 12.58 -19.56 7.44
N ILE A 772 12.64 -19.06 8.67
CA ILE A 772 11.50 -18.92 9.59
C ILE A 772 11.40 -17.47 10.07
N LEU A 773 10.17 -16.95 10.05
CA LEU A 773 9.79 -15.63 10.56
C LEU A 773 9.01 -15.76 11.88
N LEU A 774 9.13 -14.76 12.74
CA LEU A 774 8.35 -14.60 13.97
C LEU A 774 7.10 -13.75 13.73
N LEU A 775 6.02 -14.40 13.28
CA LEU A 775 4.73 -13.76 13.06
C LEU A 775 3.95 -13.57 14.38
N ALA A 776 2.85 -12.82 14.35
CA ALA A 776 2.08 -12.54 15.56
C ALA A 776 1.48 -13.81 16.20
N GLN A 777 1.14 -14.82 15.38
CA GLN A 777 0.65 -16.12 15.84
C GLN A 777 1.77 -17.08 16.30
N GLY A 778 3.03 -16.74 16.04
CA GLY A 778 4.19 -17.60 16.31
C GLY A 778 5.06 -17.85 15.06
N PRO A 779 6.07 -18.73 15.18
CA PRO A 779 7.02 -19.01 14.12
C PRO A 779 6.35 -19.61 12.87
N SER A 780 6.79 -19.20 11.68
CA SER A 780 6.26 -19.72 10.41
C SER A 780 7.34 -19.81 9.33
N HIS A 781 7.32 -20.89 8.56
CA HIS A 781 8.19 -21.08 7.40
C HIS A 781 7.81 -20.10 6.28
N VAL A 782 8.79 -19.35 5.77
CA VAL A 782 8.59 -18.42 4.66
C VAL A 782 8.67 -19.13 3.30
N TYR A 783 7.87 -18.68 2.34
CA TYR A 783 7.74 -19.25 0.99
C TYR A 783 7.28 -20.72 0.98
N TYR A 784 6.62 -21.18 2.04
CA TYR A 784 6.16 -22.56 2.13
C TYR A 784 5.19 -22.91 0.98
N GLU A 785 5.42 -24.03 0.31
CA GLU A 785 4.75 -24.49 -0.91
C GLU A 785 4.94 -23.61 -2.17
N ALA A 786 5.78 -22.57 -2.12
CA ALA A 786 6.17 -21.83 -3.32
C ALA A 786 7.03 -22.70 -4.26
N ALA A 787 7.20 -22.29 -5.51
CA ALA A 787 8.13 -22.95 -6.41
C ALA A 787 9.58 -22.72 -5.96
N ASP A 788 10.49 -23.68 -6.17
CA ASP A 788 11.93 -23.48 -5.87
C ASP A 788 12.52 -22.24 -6.56
N VAL A 789 12.01 -21.89 -7.74
CA VAL A 789 12.44 -20.74 -8.53
C VAL A 789 11.76 -19.42 -8.16
N ASP A 790 10.81 -19.44 -7.22
CA ASP A 790 10.19 -18.21 -6.73
C ASP A 790 11.27 -17.33 -6.08
N ALA A 791 11.43 -16.11 -6.58
CA ALA A 791 12.46 -15.20 -6.10
C ALA A 791 12.13 -14.62 -4.72
N GLY A 792 10.86 -14.61 -4.32
CA GLY A 792 10.40 -13.86 -3.16
C GLY A 792 10.72 -12.37 -3.27
N LEU A 793 10.96 -11.72 -2.13
CA LEU A 793 11.33 -10.31 -2.09
C LEU A 793 12.75 -10.13 -2.67
N VAL A 794 12.87 -9.59 -3.88
CA VAL A 794 14.16 -9.25 -4.55
C VAL A 794 15.20 -10.37 -4.45
N GLY A 795 14.79 -11.63 -4.68
CA GLY A 795 15.67 -12.79 -4.67
C GLY A 795 15.91 -13.43 -3.30
N SER A 796 15.26 -12.98 -2.23
CA SER A 796 15.46 -13.51 -0.86
C SER A 796 15.15 -14.99 -0.66
N ALA A 797 14.34 -15.62 -1.52
CA ALA A 797 14.05 -17.06 -1.47
C ALA A 797 15.08 -17.92 -2.23
N ILE A 798 15.96 -17.27 -3.01
CA ILE A 798 16.92 -17.91 -3.93
C ILE A 798 18.35 -17.40 -3.75
N THR A 799 18.62 -16.65 -2.68
CA THR A 799 19.93 -16.11 -2.33
C THR A 799 20.23 -16.29 -0.84
N HIS A 800 21.39 -15.83 -0.38
CA HIS A 800 21.73 -15.80 1.05
C HIS A 800 21.01 -14.67 1.76
N ARG A 801 20.50 -14.93 2.96
CA ARG A 801 19.81 -13.92 3.77
C ARG A 801 19.78 -14.31 5.24
N ASN A 802 19.58 -13.33 6.12
CA ASN A 802 19.29 -13.55 7.53
C ASN A 802 17.78 -13.76 7.75
N TYR A 803 17.44 -14.68 8.66
CA TYR A 803 16.10 -14.88 9.20
C TYR A 803 16.20 -15.05 10.72
N ALA A 804 15.08 -14.99 11.43
CA ALA A 804 15.07 -15.18 12.88
C ALA A 804 15.48 -16.62 13.25
N ALA A 805 15.09 -17.59 12.44
CA ALA A 805 15.50 -18.97 12.61
C ALA A 805 15.57 -19.74 11.28
N VAL A 806 16.19 -20.92 11.35
CA VAL A 806 16.11 -21.98 10.34
C VAL A 806 15.70 -23.27 11.03
N THR A 807 15.16 -24.23 10.28
CA THR A 807 14.67 -25.47 10.89
C THR A 807 15.81 -26.39 11.32
N GLY A 808 15.60 -27.12 12.43
CA GLY A 808 16.49 -28.16 12.92
C GLY A 808 16.61 -29.38 11.99
N ALA A 809 15.78 -29.46 10.94
CA ALA A 809 15.87 -30.52 9.94
C ALA A 809 17.15 -30.44 9.09
N CYS A 810 17.75 -29.24 8.94
CA CYS A 810 19.08 -29.04 8.37
C CYS A 810 19.68 -27.73 8.90
N LEU A 811 20.42 -27.83 10.02
CA LEU A 811 21.03 -26.69 10.71
C LEU A 811 22.49 -26.98 11.04
N ALA A 812 23.40 -26.16 10.50
CA ALA A 812 24.81 -26.15 10.86
C ALA A 812 25.09 -25.15 11.97
N VAL A 813 25.88 -25.54 12.97
CA VAL A 813 26.25 -24.75 14.14
C VAL A 813 27.62 -25.21 14.68
N SER A 814 28.39 -24.32 15.30
CA SER A 814 29.62 -24.77 15.97
C SER A 814 29.27 -25.52 17.25
N LYS A 815 30.04 -26.56 17.59
CA LYS A 815 29.80 -27.30 18.84
C LYS A 815 29.85 -26.39 20.07
N ALA A 816 30.79 -25.44 20.07
CA ALA A 816 30.93 -24.43 21.11
C ALA A 816 29.67 -23.55 21.26
N ASN A 817 29.08 -23.09 20.15
CA ASN A 817 27.85 -22.30 20.19
C ASN A 817 26.68 -23.15 20.71
N TYR A 818 26.55 -24.39 20.26
CA TYR A 818 25.51 -25.31 20.73
C TYR A 818 25.56 -25.50 22.25
N GLU A 819 26.76 -25.75 22.79
CA GLU A 819 26.99 -25.93 24.22
C GLU A 819 26.80 -24.64 25.01
N SER A 820 27.13 -23.47 24.43
CA SER A 820 27.05 -22.17 25.13
C SER A 820 25.65 -21.80 25.60
N VAL A 821 24.61 -22.29 24.91
CA VAL A 821 23.20 -22.08 25.26
C VAL A 821 22.55 -23.31 25.90
N GLY A 822 23.32 -24.39 26.12
CA GLY A 822 22.82 -25.64 26.70
C GLY A 822 22.05 -26.54 25.72
N GLY A 823 22.23 -26.35 24.41
CA GLY A 823 21.55 -27.13 23.37
C GLY A 823 20.05 -26.83 23.22
N PHE A 824 19.31 -27.78 22.65
CA PHE A 824 17.86 -27.69 22.51
C PHE A 824 17.18 -27.83 23.87
N ASP A 825 16.12 -27.06 24.11
CA ASP A 825 15.36 -27.12 25.35
C ASP A 825 14.51 -28.42 25.40
N PRO A 826 14.76 -29.34 26.34
CA PRO A 826 13.98 -30.58 26.49
C PRO A 826 12.49 -30.37 26.78
N SER A 827 12.08 -29.19 27.24
CA SER A 827 10.65 -28.91 27.46
C SER A 827 9.86 -28.69 26.16
N LEU A 828 10.54 -28.30 25.08
CA LEU A 828 10.02 -28.24 23.71
C LEU A 828 10.35 -29.57 23.02
N ARG A 829 9.54 -30.61 23.26
CA ARG A 829 9.90 -32.00 22.93
C ARG A 829 9.80 -32.35 21.47
N ILE A 830 8.94 -31.65 20.72
CA ILE A 830 8.65 -31.98 19.31
C ILE A 830 8.73 -30.74 18.44
N ASN A 831 8.05 -29.66 18.83
CA ASN A 831 7.92 -28.43 18.05
C ASN A 831 8.77 -27.30 18.63
N TYR A 832 9.14 -26.33 17.78
CA TYR A 832 9.75 -25.03 18.13
C TYR A 832 11.10 -25.05 18.86
N ASN A 833 11.68 -26.22 19.15
CA ASN A 833 12.99 -26.35 19.79
C ASN A 833 14.12 -25.73 18.96
N ASP A 834 14.04 -25.86 17.64
CA ASP A 834 14.97 -25.28 16.66
C ASP A 834 14.86 -23.76 16.59
N VAL A 835 13.63 -23.23 16.58
CA VAL A 835 13.38 -21.78 16.60
C VAL A 835 13.86 -21.17 17.91
N ASP A 836 13.49 -21.76 19.05
CA ASP A 836 13.96 -21.31 20.38
C ASP A 836 15.50 -21.32 20.46
N PHE A 837 16.13 -22.38 19.95
CA PHE A 837 17.57 -22.49 19.89
C PHE A 837 18.22 -21.38 19.05
N CYS A 838 17.68 -21.10 17.85
CA CYS A 838 18.16 -20.02 16.99
C CYS A 838 18.08 -18.66 17.69
N LEU A 839 16.96 -18.37 18.36
CA LEU A 839 16.74 -17.10 19.06
C LEU A 839 17.67 -16.93 20.26
N ARG A 840 18.05 -18.02 20.96
CA ARG A 840 19.06 -17.96 22.03
C ARG A 840 20.48 -17.71 21.53
N LEU A 841 20.78 -18.03 20.28
CA LEU A 841 22.12 -17.91 19.70
C LEU A 841 22.40 -16.54 19.07
N GLY A 842 21.49 -16.03 18.23
CA GLY A 842 21.66 -14.75 17.52
C GLY A 842 21.59 -14.84 15.99
N ARG A 843 22.60 -14.31 15.29
CA ARG A 843 22.56 -14.09 13.82
C ARG A 843 22.61 -15.38 13.01
N ILE A 844 21.46 -15.78 12.49
CA ILE A 844 21.28 -16.95 11.61
C ILE A 844 21.38 -16.56 10.14
N VAL A 845 21.88 -17.49 9.32
CA VAL A 845 21.91 -17.37 7.86
C VAL A 845 21.16 -18.52 7.21
N TYR A 846 20.33 -18.18 6.24
CA TYR A 846 19.77 -19.11 5.28
C TYR A 846 20.59 -19.06 3.99
N THR A 847 20.88 -20.23 3.41
CA THR A 847 21.48 -20.35 2.07
C THR A 847 20.56 -21.12 1.13
N ALA A 848 20.24 -20.51 -0.01
CA ALA A 848 19.50 -21.17 -1.08
C ALA A 848 20.33 -22.20 -1.87
N PHE A 849 21.63 -22.30 -1.59
CA PHE A 849 22.58 -23.09 -2.39
C PHE A 849 22.89 -24.46 -1.80
N ALA A 850 22.62 -24.71 -0.51
CA ALA A 850 22.59 -26.04 0.08
C ALA A 850 21.16 -26.59 0.04
N LYS A 851 20.84 -27.43 -0.97
CA LYS A 851 19.49 -27.96 -1.20
C LYS A 851 19.37 -29.42 -0.78
N LEU A 852 18.27 -29.76 -0.13
CA LEU A 852 17.90 -31.13 0.25
C LEU A 852 16.40 -31.34 0.03
N TYR A 853 16.00 -32.58 -0.28
CA TYR A 853 14.60 -32.99 -0.16
C TYR A 853 14.30 -33.41 1.28
N HIS A 854 13.10 -33.11 1.76
CA HIS A 854 12.57 -33.55 3.05
C HIS A 854 11.21 -34.22 2.86
N TYR A 855 11.05 -35.45 3.36
CA TYR A 855 9.86 -36.29 3.14
C TYR A 855 8.80 -36.20 4.26
N GLU A 856 8.83 -35.09 5.02
CA GLU A 856 8.06 -34.68 6.21
C GLU A 856 6.63 -35.25 6.41
N SER A 857 5.92 -35.60 5.34
CA SER A 857 4.68 -36.40 5.37
C SER A 857 4.74 -37.67 6.24
N VAL A 858 5.95 -38.19 6.51
CA VAL A 858 6.18 -39.35 7.38
C VAL A 858 6.45 -38.96 8.84
N SER A 859 6.86 -37.74 9.14
CA SER A 859 7.28 -37.27 10.47
C SER A 859 6.33 -36.29 11.16
N LYS A 860 5.34 -35.70 10.46
CA LYS A 860 4.35 -34.77 11.07
C LYS A 860 3.58 -35.39 12.24
N GLY A 861 3.88 -34.90 13.44
CA GLY A 861 2.95 -34.88 14.57
C GLY A 861 2.08 -33.61 14.52
N GLU A 862 0.93 -33.62 15.19
CA GLU A 862 0.15 -32.39 15.43
C GLU A 862 1.00 -31.34 16.16
N VAL A 863 0.83 -30.07 15.82
CA VAL A 863 1.40 -28.96 16.60
C VAL A 863 0.90 -29.09 18.04
N ILE A 864 1.83 -29.29 18.96
CA ILE A 864 1.49 -29.41 20.37
C ILE A 864 1.15 -28.01 20.89
N ALA A 865 -0.14 -27.74 21.09
CA ALA A 865 -0.63 -26.42 21.50
C ALA A 865 0.02 -25.89 22.78
N SER A 866 0.40 -26.77 23.72
CA SER A 866 1.12 -26.38 24.93
C SER A 866 2.57 -25.96 24.67
N GLU A 867 3.25 -26.55 23.68
CA GLU A 867 4.60 -26.11 23.27
C GLU A 867 4.54 -24.77 22.53
N LEU A 868 3.54 -24.56 21.67
CA LEU A 868 3.30 -23.25 21.05
C LEU A 868 3.00 -22.18 22.11
N GLY A 869 2.15 -22.50 23.10
CA GLY A 869 1.85 -21.60 24.21
C GLY A 869 3.09 -21.23 25.01
N ALA A 870 3.91 -22.21 25.39
CA ALA A 870 5.15 -21.99 26.13
C ALA A 870 6.18 -21.19 25.32
N PHE A 871 6.31 -21.49 24.02
CA PHE A 871 7.17 -20.72 23.11
C PHE A 871 6.70 -19.26 23.01
N ASN A 872 5.41 -19.05 22.75
CA ASN A 872 4.86 -17.72 22.60
C ASN A 872 4.93 -16.89 23.89
N GLU A 873 4.77 -17.52 25.05
CA GLU A 873 4.96 -16.87 26.35
C GLU A 873 6.42 -16.44 26.55
N ARG A 874 7.38 -17.31 26.22
CA ARG A 874 8.81 -17.03 26.34
C ARG A 874 9.29 -15.91 25.43
N TRP A 875 8.79 -15.87 24.19
CA TRP A 875 9.25 -14.96 23.14
C TRP A 875 8.24 -13.87 22.79
N ALA A 876 7.29 -13.57 23.69
CA ALA A 876 6.19 -12.63 23.46
C ALA A 876 6.66 -11.24 22.96
N ASP A 877 7.82 -10.78 23.41
CA ASP A 877 8.37 -9.46 23.10
C ASP A 877 8.87 -9.32 21.65
N VAL A 878 9.15 -10.43 20.97
CA VAL A 878 9.71 -10.42 19.59
C VAL A 878 8.71 -10.91 18.54
N LEU A 879 7.59 -11.53 18.94
CA LEU A 879 6.55 -11.97 18.02
C LEU A 879 5.87 -10.80 17.31
N GLY A 880 5.75 -10.89 15.99
CA GLY A 880 5.17 -9.83 15.15
C GLY A 880 6.07 -8.60 14.99
N MET A 881 7.34 -8.70 15.42
CA MET A 881 8.37 -7.66 15.32
C MET A 881 9.68 -8.24 14.78
N ASP A 882 9.60 -9.24 13.90
CA ASP A 882 10.77 -9.87 13.29
C ASP A 882 11.57 -8.85 12.46
N PRO A 883 12.88 -8.65 12.74
CA PRO A 883 13.68 -7.66 12.02
C PRO A 883 13.84 -7.98 10.52
N TYR A 884 13.65 -9.24 10.12
CA TYR A 884 13.78 -9.67 8.74
C TYR A 884 12.45 -9.67 7.99
N TYR A 885 11.37 -9.21 8.62
CA TYR A 885 10.05 -9.08 8.01
C TYR A 885 9.44 -7.71 8.28
N ASN A 886 9.17 -6.97 7.21
CA ASN A 886 8.72 -5.58 7.33
C ASN A 886 7.37 -5.51 8.07
N ILE A 887 7.25 -4.56 9.00
CA ILE A 887 6.05 -4.37 9.82
C ILE A 887 4.79 -4.01 8.99
N ASN A 888 4.98 -3.48 7.78
CA ASN A 888 3.92 -3.21 6.81
C ASN A 888 3.43 -4.47 6.07
N CYS A 889 4.05 -5.63 6.29
CA CYS A 889 3.57 -6.91 5.78
C CYS A 889 2.66 -7.62 6.80
N SER A 890 1.79 -8.49 6.31
CA SER A 890 0.83 -9.23 7.14
C SER A 890 1.53 -10.10 8.17
N GLN A 891 1.16 -9.91 9.44
CA GLN A 891 1.68 -10.70 10.55
C GLN A 891 0.91 -11.99 10.77
N SER A 892 0.00 -12.37 9.86
CA SER A 892 -0.81 -13.60 9.95
C SER A 892 -0.51 -14.61 8.85
N SER A 893 0.23 -14.21 7.80
CA SER A 893 0.63 -15.10 6.70
C SER A 893 2.11 -14.91 6.36
N PRO A 894 2.90 -15.99 6.27
CA PRO A 894 4.30 -15.93 5.84
C PRO A 894 4.43 -15.80 4.31
N ASN A 895 3.35 -16.03 3.56
CA ASN A 895 3.33 -16.21 2.12
C ASN A 895 2.42 -15.18 1.44
N ALA A 896 2.61 -13.88 1.63
CA ALA A 896 2.19 -12.87 0.65
C ALA A 896 2.44 -11.44 1.12
N VAL A 897 2.61 -10.61 0.09
CA VAL A 897 2.39 -9.16 -0.05
C VAL A 897 0.98 -8.72 0.41
N THR A 898 0.42 -9.29 1.47
CA THR A 898 -0.77 -8.76 2.11
C THR A 898 -0.31 -7.61 2.98
N LEU A 899 -0.59 -6.40 2.51
CA LEU A 899 -0.10 -5.18 3.14
C LEU A 899 -0.94 -4.81 4.35
N ARG A 900 -0.27 -4.34 5.40
CA ARG A 900 -0.84 -3.90 6.65
C ARG A 900 -1.04 -2.39 6.61
N PRO A 901 -2.28 -1.87 6.61
CA PRO A 901 -2.55 -0.44 6.63
C PRO A 901 -2.34 0.12 8.05
N LEU A 902 -1.09 0.09 8.55
CA LEU A 902 -0.77 0.75 9.82
C LEU A 902 -0.90 2.27 9.67
N PRO A 903 -1.34 3.01 10.71
CA PRO A 903 -1.19 4.47 10.74
C PRO A 903 0.30 4.88 10.66
N LEU A 904 0.56 6.11 10.23
CA LEU A 904 1.90 6.72 10.31
C LEU A 904 2.33 6.83 11.78
N VAL A 905 3.53 6.36 12.10
CA VAL A 905 4.12 6.39 13.45
C VAL A 905 4.69 7.76 13.78
#